data_AF-A0A5M9N812-F1
#
_entry.id   AF-A0A5M9N812-F1
#
_cell.length_a   1.000
_cell.length_b   1.000
_cell.length_c   1.000
_cell.angle_alpha   90.00
_cell.angle_beta   90.00
_cell.angle_gamma   90.00
#
_symmetry.space_group_name_H-M   'P 1'
#
loop_
_entity.id
_entity.type
_entity.pdbx_description
1 polymer ?
#
loop_
_entity_poly.entity_id
_entity_poly.type
_entity_poly.pdbx_seq_one_letter_code
_entity_poly.pdbx_strand_id
1 'polypeptide(L)'
;MEYYAHYDKNKDTKQLLNEHLKSVAELSKYQIPPTVNFDVISNSKMKDLCYWIGYLHDMGKYTNYFQDYLIKGEDSRFRSHAPVSACIIYLFLKDKVLGSNNNSTEEEILKFLCYVVVRLHHEALKVDNSLFSISRENSVWDNLLTERDNLFKNKIQILKDSNLENEIKDKHFEIEKLKKDRLFTRIPTLVNRGRFEKDYLFFFIIYIFSVLIDNDKINSSQINIDKVKRVSPDKVEKYINSKPANRGKIDLNDKRNKSRKTMINVINNLSDTQIVNTAFFFITAPTGIGKTLSSLECALILQKRINKIMNYNPRIISAIPFINIIEQNKIEYKNVFNNELKLIIHHRLSDFSNIKSVNNKNMSLDKALLDVEAWDGDVILTTFVQFFQSIFTGKNKPLKKLNKMSGSIIILDEIQAVPEKYMPLIGAVLKKMNQYYGTKFILMTATQPKILEFSKLILKDESTIDNSIQLLHDYKDYFHNLHRTKLIPLLSKKLTNDEFVSLMFEKWDNKKSVLIVVNTIKRSIEVYNKLKGKIKDLGINTEVYYLSTNIIPQQRKKVIGLLKKKLKSKVPLILVSTQTIEAGVNLDFDMGFRDFAPICSIIQTAGRINRENEKTEYCPLYIVQLENDNDYVYQLMNLKLTKGILKKYPEIHEDKYGELTEEYYDMELKEDGFYKESKTIWDEGILRLNFDVIEEFRLIDKLEDVVDVFVENDAKASKIADAYEAVLKSGDKIDYDLRIIDIDENLAIRYRKHISFYEKKALLKLINGKLSDYIIQVRLTRIKDNRPIEFKTRGGAESNLFWIPRDQIDQYYDKDTGYKSKNNDAYIF
;
A
#
# COMPACT_ATOMS: atom_id res chain seq x y z
N MET A 1 -42.50 9.35 -16.43
CA MET A 1 -41.32 8.85 -17.16
C MET A 1 -40.32 8.46 -16.09
N GLU A 2 -39.84 7.24 -16.13
CA GLU A 2 -38.82 6.75 -15.20
C GLU A 2 -37.44 7.08 -15.79
N TYR A 3 -36.52 7.56 -14.95
CA TYR A 3 -35.14 7.83 -15.32
C TYR A 3 -34.24 6.80 -14.66
N TYR A 4 -33.27 6.27 -15.39
CA TYR A 4 -32.37 5.23 -14.89
C TYR A 4 -30.92 5.73 -14.78
N ALA A 5 -30.24 5.38 -13.70
CA ALA A 5 -28.81 5.60 -13.53
C ALA A 5 -27.97 4.53 -14.23
N HIS A 6 -28.44 3.28 -14.18
CA HIS A 6 -27.78 2.10 -14.73
C HIS A 6 -28.80 1.13 -15.30
N TYR A 7 -28.42 0.46 -16.39
CA TYR A 7 -29.16 -0.64 -16.99
C TYR A 7 -28.19 -1.76 -17.38
N ASP A 8 -28.27 -2.89 -16.68
CA ASP A 8 -27.54 -4.11 -17.04
C ASP A 8 -28.40 -4.92 -18.00
N LYS A 9 -28.13 -4.78 -19.31
CA LYS A 9 -28.86 -5.48 -20.39
C LYS A 9 -28.79 -7.01 -20.26
N ASN A 10 -27.75 -7.56 -19.61
CA ASN A 10 -27.60 -9.01 -19.48
C ASN A 10 -28.47 -9.60 -18.37
N LYS A 11 -28.76 -8.82 -17.33
CA LYS A 11 -29.59 -9.23 -16.17
C LYS A 11 -31.00 -8.65 -16.21
N ASP A 12 -31.27 -7.78 -17.18
CA ASP A 12 -32.46 -6.94 -17.28
C ASP A 12 -32.76 -6.16 -15.98
N THR A 13 -31.71 -5.75 -15.27
CA THR A 13 -31.84 -4.99 -14.02
C THR A 13 -31.63 -3.51 -14.28
N LYS A 14 -32.61 -2.71 -13.90
CA LYS A 14 -32.59 -1.24 -13.98
C LYS A 14 -32.50 -0.65 -12.59
N GLN A 15 -31.75 0.44 -12.46
CA GLN A 15 -31.68 1.22 -11.22
C GLN A 15 -32.20 2.63 -11.48
N LEU A 16 -33.18 3.06 -10.68
CA LEU A 16 -33.75 4.40 -10.78
C LEU A 16 -32.70 5.46 -10.42
N LEU A 17 -32.70 6.56 -11.18
CA LEU A 17 -31.73 7.63 -11.03
C LEU A 17 -31.91 8.38 -9.71
N ASN A 18 -33.14 8.70 -9.32
CA ASN A 18 -33.42 9.36 -8.05
C ASN A 18 -32.96 8.54 -6.82
N GLU A 19 -33.20 7.24 -6.81
CA GLU A 19 -32.75 6.33 -5.74
C GLU A 19 -31.22 6.25 -5.68
N HIS A 20 -30.57 6.17 -6.85
CA HIS A 20 -29.11 6.19 -6.96
C HIS A 20 -28.54 7.49 -6.38
N LEU A 21 -28.97 8.65 -6.86
CA LEU A 21 -28.48 9.96 -6.41
C LEU A 21 -28.68 10.15 -4.91
N LYS A 22 -29.88 9.84 -4.40
CA LYS A 22 -30.19 9.95 -2.97
C LYS A 22 -29.31 9.01 -2.14
N SER A 23 -29.11 7.77 -2.60
CA SER A 23 -28.24 6.83 -1.90
C SER A 23 -26.78 7.29 -1.90
N VAL A 24 -26.22 7.74 -3.03
CA VAL A 24 -24.85 8.26 -3.09
C VAL A 24 -24.69 9.47 -2.17
N ALA A 25 -25.67 10.38 -2.13
CA ALA A 25 -25.68 11.55 -1.27
C ALA A 25 -25.66 11.18 0.23
N GLU A 26 -26.57 10.31 0.66
CA GLU A 26 -26.65 9.86 2.06
C GLU A 26 -25.39 9.09 2.49
N LEU A 27 -24.86 8.22 1.62
CA LEU A 27 -23.63 7.48 1.91
C LEU A 27 -22.42 8.41 2.00
N SER A 28 -22.30 9.38 1.09
CA SER A 28 -21.22 10.37 1.10
C SER A 28 -21.22 11.19 2.38
N LYS A 29 -22.40 11.56 2.89
CA LYS A 29 -22.56 12.24 4.18
C LYS A 29 -22.20 11.34 5.36
N TYR A 30 -22.70 10.11 5.33
CA TYR A 30 -22.62 9.16 6.43
C TYR A 30 -21.19 8.67 6.71
N GLN A 31 -20.39 8.49 5.66
CA GLN A 31 -19.02 7.96 5.78
C GLN A 31 -18.00 8.95 6.34
N ILE A 32 -18.33 10.24 6.43
CA ILE A 32 -17.39 11.26 6.90
C ILE A 32 -17.26 11.18 8.43
N PRO A 33 -16.09 10.80 8.98
CA PRO A 33 -15.90 10.72 10.41
C PRO A 33 -15.95 12.12 11.03
N PRO A 34 -16.31 12.25 12.33
CA PRO A 34 -16.38 13.55 13.01
C PRO A 34 -15.02 14.25 13.09
N THR A 35 -13.92 13.54 12.85
CA THR A 35 -12.56 14.05 12.92
C THR A 35 -12.07 14.74 11.64
N VAL A 36 -12.80 14.61 10.53
CA VAL A 36 -12.46 15.35 9.30
C VAL A 36 -12.83 16.81 9.49
N ASN A 37 -11.84 17.68 9.47
CA ASN A 37 -12.03 19.10 9.71
C ASN A 37 -10.93 19.89 8.99
N PHE A 38 -11.32 20.88 8.22
CA PHE A 38 -10.40 21.79 7.55
C PHE A 38 -10.52 23.17 8.19
N ASP A 39 -9.42 23.93 8.23
CA ASP A 39 -9.41 25.26 8.84
C ASP A 39 -10.49 26.18 8.26
N VAL A 40 -10.83 25.97 6.98
CA VAL A 40 -11.82 26.73 6.21
C VAL A 40 -13.20 26.06 6.12
N ILE A 41 -13.31 24.76 6.39
CA ILE A 41 -14.57 23.99 6.27
C ILE A 41 -14.72 23.07 7.48
N SER A 42 -15.75 23.34 8.30
CA SER A 42 -16.10 22.50 9.45
C SER A 42 -16.58 21.10 9.03
N ASN A 43 -16.52 20.13 9.95
CA ASN A 43 -17.04 18.78 9.71
C ASN A 43 -18.51 18.77 9.21
N SER A 44 -19.38 19.58 9.81
CA SER A 44 -20.79 19.67 9.42
C SER A 44 -20.95 20.17 7.99
N LYS A 45 -20.22 21.23 7.61
CA LYS A 45 -20.24 21.76 6.25
C LYS A 45 -19.62 20.80 5.24
N MET A 46 -18.57 20.07 5.63
CA MET A 46 -17.99 19.01 4.78
C MET A 46 -19.01 17.91 4.49
N LYS A 47 -19.79 17.50 5.50
CA LYS A 47 -20.89 16.53 5.35
C LYS A 47 -21.97 17.01 4.41
N ASP A 48 -22.41 18.26 4.58
CA ASP A 48 -23.41 18.86 3.70
C ASP A 48 -22.88 19.02 2.27
N LEU A 49 -21.62 19.41 2.11
CA LEU A 49 -20.98 19.53 0.81
C LEU A 49 -20.91 18.18 0.08
N CYS A 50 -20.43 17.13 0.74
CA CYS A 50 -20.33 15.80 0.13
C CYS A 50 -21.71 15.20 -0.17
N TYR A 51 -22.72 15.51 0.65
CA TYR A 51 -24.12 15.18 0.34
C TYR A 51 -24.56 15.82 -0.98
N TRP A 52 -24.35 17.12 -1.15
CA TRP A 52 -24.76 17.83 -2.37
C TRP A 52 -23.96 17.42 -3.60
N ILE A 53 -22.66 17.17 -3.45
CA ILE A 53 -21.84 16.59 -4.52
C ILE A 53 -22.43 15.25 -4.95
N GLY A 54 -22.71 14.34 -4.00
CA GLY A 54 -23.32 13.04 -4.29
C GLY A 54 -24.71 13.13 -4.93
N TYR A 55 -25.56 14.07 -4.48
CA TYR A 55 -26.90 14.23 -5.04
C TYR A 55 -26.88 14.81 -6.46
N LEU A 56 -25.95 15.73 -6.75
CA LEU A 56 -25.96 16.48 -8.00
C LEU A 56 -24.94 16.00 -9.05
N HIS A 57 -24.05 15.05 -8.71
CA HIS A 57 -22.96 14.64 -9.61
C HIS A 57 -23.44 14.10 -10.97
N ASP A 58 -24.63 13.51 -11.01
CA ASP A 58 -25.17 12.78 -12.15
C ASP A 58 -26.49 13.38 -12.68
N MET A 59 -26.78 14.65 -12.36
CA MET A 59 -27.96 15.36 -12.89
C MET A 59 -28.05 15.35 -14.42
N GLY A 60 -26.92 15.34 -15.13
CA GLY A 60 -26.90 15.22 -16.59
C GLY A 60 -27.48 13.91 -17.13
N LYS A 61 -27.59 12.86 -16.31
CA LYS A 61 -28.23 11.58 -16.71
C LYS A 61 -29.74 11.73 -16.96
N TYR A 62 -30.37 12.80 -16.48
CA TYR A 62 -31.78 13.11 -16.80
C TYR A 62 -31.99 13.58 -18.24
N THR A 63 -30.92 13.89 -19.00
CA THR A 63 -31.06 14.24 -20.41
C THR A 63 -31.64 13.09 -21.21
N ASN A 64 -32.49 13.41 -22.19
CA ASN A 64 -33.04 12.41 -23.10
C ASN A 64 -31.91 11.68 -23.85
N TYR A 65 -30.85 12.40 -24.24
CA TYR A 65 -29.69 11.83 -24.92
C TYR A 65 -29.01 10.70 -24.10
N PHE A 66 -28.85 10.89 -22.79
CA PHE A 66 -28.30 9.85 -21.92
C PHE A 66 -29.26 8.68 -21.75
N GLN A 67 -30.55 8.94 -21.54
CA GLN A 67 -31.56 7.88 -21.36
C GLN A 67 -31.74 7.04 -22.64
N ASP A 68 -31.77 7.68 -23.81
CA ASP A 68 -31.84 7.00 -25.11
C ASP A 68 -30.59 6.15 -25.35
N TYR A 69 -29.40 6.66 -25.02
CA TYR A 69 -28.16 5.85 -25.06
C TYR A 69 -28.24 4.65 -24.12
N LEU A 70 -28.65 4.84 -22.86
CA LEU A 70 -28.68 3.79 -21.86
C LEU A 70 -29.69 2.68 -22.23
N ILE A 71 -30.89 3.06 -22.66
CA ILE A 71 -32.00 2.14 -22.94
C ILE A 71 -31.91 1.56 -24.35
N LYS A 72 -31.80 2.44 -25.36
CA LYS A 72 -31.88 2.07 -26.78
C LYS A 72 -30.52 1.80 -27.41
N GLY A 73 -29.43 2.26 -26.80
CA GLY A 73 -28.08 2.16 -27.38
C GLY A 73 -27.81 3.19 -28.48
N GLU A 74 -28.63 4.24 -28.57
CA GLU A 74 -28.45 5.32 -29.54
C GLU A 74 -27.25 6.19 -29.14
N ASP A 75 -26.19 6.15 -29.92
CA ASP A 75 -25.00 6.97 -29.64
C ASP A 75 -25.22 8.41 -30.09
N SER A 76 -24.81 9.35 -29.24
CA SER A 76 -24.92 10.78 -29.47
C SER A 76 -23.73 11.49 -28.84
N ARG A 77 -23.24 12.54 -29.50
CA ARG A 77 -22.21 13.43 -28.94
C ARG A 77 -22.66 14.14 -27.65
N PHE A 78 -23.96 14.15 -27.36
CA PHE A 78 -24.57 14.75 -26.17
C PHE A 78 -24.89 13.73 -25.07
N ARG A 79 -24.34 12.50 -25.15
CA ARG A 79 -24.51 11.49 -24.09
C ARG A 79 -23.68 11.77 -22.83
N SER A 80 -22.84 12.81 -22.87
CA SER A 80 -22.04 13.16 -21.70
C SER A 80 -22.96 13.69 -20.60
N HIS A 81 -22.65 13.41 -19.33
CA HIS A 81 -23.48 13.85 -18.20
C HIS A 81 -22.67 14.60 -17.15
N ALA A 82 -21.45 14.17 -16.87
CA ALA A 82 -20.59 14.77 -15.85
C ALA A 82 -20.32 16.28 -16.06
N PRO A 83 -20.06 16.78 -17.29
CA PRO A 83 -19.77 18.20 -17.51
C PRO A 83 -20.95 19.14 -17.17
N VAL A 84 -22.17 18.85 -17.63
CA VAL A 84 -23.34 19.69 -17.33
C VAL A 84 -23.73 19.59 -15.85
N SER A 85 -23.63 18.40 -15.24
CA SER A 85 -23.78 18.24 -13.79
C SER A 85 -22.79 19.11 -13.01
N ALA A 86 -21.53 19.16 -13.44
CA ALA A 86 -20.48 19.95 -12.81
C ALA A 86 -20.84 21.45 -12.82
N CYS A 87 -21.35 21.98 -13.94
CA CYS A 87 -21.80 23.37 -14.00
C CYS A 87 -22.97 23.64 -13.04
N ILE A 88 -23.94 22.73 -12.95
CA ILE A 88 -25.10 22.86 -12.06
C ILE A 88 -24.66 22.87 -10.59
N ILE A 89 -23.79 21.95 -10.16
CA ILE A 89 -23.30 21.94 -8.77
C ILE A 89 -22.52 23.22 -8.44
N TYR A 90 -21.72 23.75 -9.37
CA TYR A 90 -20.98 25.00 -9.13
C TYR A 90 -21.93 26.19 -8.94
N LEU A 91 -22.93 26.33 -9.81
CA LEU A 91 -23.95 27.37 -9.67
C LEU A 91 -24.80 27.20 -8.39
N PHE A 92 -25.14 25.97 -8.03
CA PHE A 92 -25.84 25.67 -6.78
C PHE A 92 -25.01 26.05 -5.56
N LEU A 93 -23.71 25.73 -5.55
CA LEU A 93 -22.83 26.05 -4.43
C LEU A 93 -22.53 27.55 -4.31
N LYS A 94 -22.75 28.36 -5.35
CA LYS A 94 -22.64 29.82 -5.22
C LYS A 94 -23.63 30.42 -4.25
N ASP A 95 -24.80 29.81 -4.09
CA ASP A 95 -25.81 30.20 -3.11
C ASP A 95 -25.48 29.75 -1.68
N LYS A 96 -24.47 28.88 -1.53
CA LYS A 96 -24.10 28.27 -0.27
C LYS A 96 -22.85 28.96 0.29
N VAL A 97 -22.82 29.05 1.61
CA VAL A 97 -21.66 29.51 2.38
C VAL A 97 -20.86 28.32 2.86
N LEU A 98 -19.69 28.08 2.28
CA LEU A 98 -18.82 26.96 2.63
C LEU A 98 -17.90 27.29 3.82
N GLY A 99 -17.49 28.55 3.98
CA GLY A 99 -16.50 28.96 4.98
C GLY A 99 -17.03 29.96 6.02
N SER A 100 -16.13 30.45 6.88
CA SER A 100 -16.41 31.48 7.90
C SER A 100 -16.46 32.89 7.31
N ASN A 101 -15.79 33.10 6.16
CA ASN A 101 -15.68 34.39 5.48
C ASN A 101 -16.42 34.33 4.14
N ASN A 102 -17.63 34.89 4.09
CA ASN A 102 -18.43 34.98 2.86
C ASN A 102 -17.68 35.74 1.75
N ASN A 103 -17.73 35.21 0.52
CA ASN A 103 -17.27 35.86 -0.72
C ASN A 103 -15.75 36.06 -0.86
N SER A 104 -14.93 35.19 -0.25
CA SER A 104 -13.49 35.18 -0.51
C SER A 104 -13.14 34.44 -1.81
N THR A 105 -12.06 34.84 -2.48
CA THR A 105 -11.51 34.09 -3.64
C THR A 105 -11.24 32.62 -3.27
N GLU A 106 -10.88 32.37 -2.02
CA GLU A 106 -10.62 31.04 -1.47
C GLU A 106 -11.87 30.14 -1.45
N GLU A 107 -13.01 30.70 -1.06
CA GLU A 107 -14.29 29.99 -1.08
C GLU A 107 -14.71 29.61 -2.51
N GLU A 108 -14.49 30.50 -3.46
CA GLU A 108 -14.79 30.26 -4.87
C GLU A 108 -13.86 29.21 -5.49
N ILE A 109 -12.59 29.15 -5.05
CA ILE A 109 -11.68 28.05 -5.40
C ILE A 109 -12.23 26.73 -4.89
N LEU A 110 -12.66 26.64 -3.62
CA LEU A 110 -13.25 25.40 -3.08
C LEU A 110 -14.48 24.94 -3.86
N LYS A 111 -15.39 25.86 -4.22
CA LYS A 111 -16.54 25.58 -5.09
C LYS A 111 -16.09 25.08 -6.47
N PHE A 112 -15.04 25.67 -7.04
CA PHE A 112 -14.48 25.24 -8.31
C PHE A 112 -13.81 23.85 -8.22
N LEU A 113 -13.19 23.49 -7.10
CA LEU A 113 -12.67 22.12 -6.91
C LEU A 113 -13.81 21.09 -6.85
N CYS A 114 -14.97 21.46 -6.31
CA CYS A 114 -16.18 20.62 -6.37
C CYS A 114 -16.67 20.41 -7.82
N TYR A 115 -16.61 21.47 -8.65
CA TYR A 115 -16.83 21.37 -10.09
C TYR A 115 -15.88 20.38 -10.76
N VAL A 116 -14.57 20.46 -10.47
CA VAL A 116 -13.56 19.55 -11.03
C VAL A 116 -13.87 18.10 -10.64
N VAL A 117 -14.24 17.87 -9.38
CA VAL A 117 -14.55 16.54 -8.84
C VAL A 117 -15.74 15.90 -9.55
N VAL A 118 -16.85 16.64 -9.68
CA VAL A 118 -18.02 16.15 -10.42
C VAL A 118 -17.70 15.99 -11.90
N ARG A 119 -16.90 16.87 -12.50
CA ARG A 119 -16.54 16.74 -13.91
C ARG A 119 -15.73 15.48 -14.21
N LEU A 120 -14.76 15.15 -13.34
CA LEU A 120 -13.77 14.11 -13.60
C LEU A 120 -14.08 12.78 -12.90
N HIS A 121 -15.25 12.57 -12.28
CA HIS A 121 -15.47 11.35 -11.48
C HIS A 121 -15.35 10.03 -12.27
N HIS A 122 -15.49 10.06 -13.60
CA HIS A 122 -15.23 8.93 -14.52
C HIS A 122 -13.81 8.87 -15.09
N GLU A 123 -13.03 9.95 -14.94
CA GLU A 123 -11.67 10.12 -15.47
C GLU A 123 -10.64 10.23 -14.34
N ALA A 124 -9.34 10.21 -14.67
CA ALA A 124 -8.32 10.49 -13.67
C ALA A 124 -8.40 11.94 -13.19
N LEU A 125 -8.29 12.16 -11.88
CA LEU A 125 -8.22 13.48 -11.29
C LEU A 125 -6.96 14.19 -11.77
N LYS A 126 -7.16 15.28 -12.51
CA LYS A 126 -6.12 16.20 -12.93
C LYS A 126 -6.63 17.63 -12.75
N VAL A 127 -5.71 18.56 -12.56
CA VAL A 127 -6.01 20.01 -12.47
C VAL A 127 -5.01 20.71 -13.38
N ASP A 128 -5.12 20.45 -14.69
CA ASP A 128 -4.20 20.94 -15.71
C ASP A 128 -4.90 21.81 -16.76
N ASN A 129 -4.12 22.33 -17.71
CA ASN A 129 -4.63 23.19 -18.77
C ASN A 129 -5.68 22.52 -19.68
N SER A 130 -5.70 21.18 -19.77
CA SER A 130 -6.71 20.45 -20.56
C SER A 130 -8.10 20.60 -19.96
N LEU A 131 -8.22 20.61 -18.62
CA LEU A 131 -9.50 20.95 -17.99
C LEU A 131 -9.94 22.37 -18.33
N PHE A 132 -8.98 23.26 -18.50
CA PHE A 132 -9.25 24.68 -18.68
C PHE A 132 -9.49 25.06 -20.14
N SER A 133 -9.20 24.18 -21.09
CA SER A 133 -9.55 24.33 -22.52
C SER A 133 -11.06 24.50 -22.73
N ILE A 134 -11.89 23.76 -21.97
CA ILE A 134 -13.36 23.86 -22.01
C ILE A 134 -13.84 25.30 -21.78
N SER A 135 -13.17 26.07 -20.91
CA SER A 135 -13.54 27.47 -20.68
C SER A 135 -13.35 28.38 -21.91
N ARG A 136 -12.61 27.91 -22.93
CA ARG A 136 -12.20 28.68 -24.11
C ARG A 136 -12.73 28.12 -25.44
N GLU A 137 -13.17 26.86 -25.48
CA GLU A 137 -13.66 26.20 -26.69
C GLU A 137 -15.17 26.38 -26.87
N ASN A 138 -15.57 27.09 -27.92
CA ASN A 138 -16.99 27.36 -28.20
C ASN A 138 -17.80 26.08 -28.46
N SER A 139 -17.25 25.11 -29.21
CA SER A 139 -17.93 23.85 -29.53
C SER A 139 -18.31 23.03 -28.29
N VAL A 140 -17.48 23.05 -27.25
CA VAL A 140 -17.78 22.36 -25.98
C VAL A 140 -18.92 23.07 -25.24
N TRP A 141 -18.90 24.40 -25.20
CA TRP A 141 -20.01 25.18 -24.64
C TRP A 141 -21.32 24.97 -25.40
N ASP A 142 -21.28 24.86 -26.72
CA ASP A 142 -22.48 24.62 -27.54
C ASP A 142 -23.12 23.26 -27.20
N ASN A 143 -22.28 22.23 -26.98
CA ASN A 143 -22.75 20.91 -26.52
C ASN A 143 -23.36 20.99 -25.11
N LEU A 144 -22.68 21.65 -24.17
CA LEU A 144 -23.17 21.86 -22.81
C LEU A 144 -24.50 22.62 -22.77
N LEU A 145 -24.66 23.66 -23.60
CA LEU A 145 -25.89 24.42 -23.70
C LEU A 145 -27.03 23.56 -24.26
N THR A 146 -26.74 22.69 -25.24
CA THR A 146 -27.72 21.74 -25.78
C THR A 146 -28.19 20.74 -24.72
N GLU A 147 -27.27 20.18 -23.93
CA GLU A 147 -27.58 19.29 -22.80
C GLU A 147 -28.40 20.03 -21.73
N ARG A 148 -27.97 21.24 -21.37
CA ARG A 148 -28.68 22.10 -20.42
C ARG A 148 -30.09 22.43 -20.88
N ASP A 149 -30.27 22.83 -22.14
CA ASP A 149 -31.59 23.21 -22.67
C ASP A 149 -32.57 22.03 -22.60
N ASN A 150 -32.09 20.80 -22.82
CA ASN A 150 -32.86 19.59 -22.60
C ASN A 150 -33.28 19.42 -21.14
N LEU A 151 -32.35 19.58 -20.19
CA LEU A 151 -32.64 19.54 -18.75
C LEU A 151 -33.64 20.63 -18.35
N PHE A 152 -33.45 21.86 -18.81
CA PHE A 152 -34.29 23.00 -18.45
C PHE A 152 -35.73 22.85 -18.99
N LYS A 153 -35.88 22.34 -20.22
CA LYS A 153 -37.19 22.04 -20.81
C LYS A 153 -37.95 21.01 -19.97
N ASN A 154 -37.25 20.03 -19.40
CA ASN A 154 -37.83 18.96 -18.59
C ASN A 154 -37.76 19.23 -17.08
N LYS A 155 -37.38 20.45 -16.64
CA LYS A 155 -37.00 20.74 -15.24
C LYS A 155 -38.07 20.38 -14.22
N ILE A 156 -39.35 20.67 -14.50
CA ILE A 156 -40.45 20.42 -13.55
C ILE A 156 -40.54 18.93 -13.24
N GLN A 157 -40.44 18.09 -14.27
CA GLN A 157 -40.48 16.65 -14.11
C GLN A 157 -39.23 16.11 -13.41
N ILE A 158 -38.05 16.60 -13.80
CA ILE A 158 -36.77 16.19 -13.20
C ILE A 158 -36.72 16.53 -11.71
N LEU A 159 -37.07 17.77 -11.34
CA LEU A 159 -37.03 18.22 -9.95
C LEU A 159 -38.05 17.48 -9.07
N LYS A 160 -39.21 17.14 -9.63
CA LYS A 160 -40.20 16.30 -8.95
C LYS A 160 -39.71 14.86 -8.76
N ASP A 161 -39.08 14.26 -9.77
CA ASP A 161 -38.53 12.90 -9.69
C ASP A 161 -37.36 12.82 -8.70
N SER A 162 -36.48 13.82 -8.72
CA SER A 162 -35.31 13.92 -7.85
C SER A 162 -35.62 14.46 -6.45
N ASN A 163 -36.85 14.91 -6.17
CA ASN A 163 -37.22 15.62 -4.93
C ASN A 163 -36.32 16.84 -4.62
N LEU A 164 -36.09 17.72 -5.61
CA LEU A 164 -35.23 18.91 -5.50
C LEU A 164 -35.95 20.23 -5.81
N GLU A 165 -37.29 20.24 -5.79
CA GLU A 165 -38.14 21.38 -6.18
C GLU A 165 -37.89 22.63 -5.31
N ASN A 166 -37.48 22.45 -4.05
CA ASN A 166 -37.26 23.55 -3.10
C ASN A 166 -35.81 24.07 -3.12
N GLU A 167 -34.87 23.25 -3.60
CA GLU A 167 -33.44 23.47 -3.49
C GLU A 167 -32.85 23.97 -4.81
N ILE A 168 -33.30 23.44 -5.94
CA ILE A 168 -32.82 23.83 -7.26
C ILE A 168 -33.79 24.84 -7.90
N LYS A 169 -33.25 25.98 -8.31
CA LYS A 169 -33.97 27.07 -8.97
C LYS A 169 -33.49 27.24 -10.40
N ASP A 170 -34.25 27.98 -11.20
CA ASP A 170 -33.92 28.27 -12.61
C ASP A 170 -32.49 28.77 -12.81
N LYS A 171 -31.99 29.61 -11.90
CA LYS A 171 -30.63 30.15 -11.94
C LYS A 171 -29.52 29.10 -11.91
N HIS A 172 -29.77 27.90 -11.40
CA HIS A 172 -28.77 26.82 -11.38
C HIS A 172 -28.60 26.14 -12.75
N PHE A 173 -29.51 26.40 -13.70
CA PHE A 173 -29.39 25.95 -15.09
C PHE A 173 -28.82 27.04 -16.01
N GLU A 174 -28.53 28.24 -15.52
CA GLU A 174 -27.98 29.36 -16.33
C GLU A 174 -26.46 29.23 -16.52
N ILE A 175 -26.01 28.08 -17.05
CA ILE A 175 -24.58 27.73 -17.20
C ILE A 175 -23.82 28.70 -18.11
N GLU A 176 -24.51 29.40 -19.03
CA GLU A 176 -23.95 30.45 -19.89
C GLU A 176 -23.36 31.61 -19.09
N LYS A 177 -23.83 31.83 -17.85
CA LYS A 177 -23.27 32.85 -16.94
C LYS A 177 -21.84 32.50 -16.54
N LEU A 178 -21.49 31.21 -16.49
CA LEU A 178 -20.13 30.75 -16.15
C LEU A 178 -19.11 31.11 -17.22
N LYS A 179 -19.51 31.12 -18.50
CA LYS A 179 -18.66 31.55 -19.61
C LYS A 179 -18.24 33.01 -19.47
N LYS A 180 -19.11 33.85 -18.88
CA LYS A 180 -18.86 35.29 -18.62
C LYS A 180 -18.31 35.55 -17.22
N ASP A 181 -18.27 34.55 -16.36
CA ASP A 181 -17.77 34.70 -15.00
C ASP A 181 -16.24 34.80 -14.99
N ARG A 182 -15.77 36.01 -14.71
CA ARG A 182 -14.34 36.33 -14.66
C ARG A 182 -13.60 35.52 -13.61
N LEU A 183 -14.23 35.13 -12.51
CA LEU A 183 -13.56 34.37 -11.46
C LEU A 183 -13.47 32.90 -11.83
N PHE A 184 -14.59 32.29 -12.25
CA PHE A 184 -14.62 30.90 -12.75
C PHE A 184 -13.58 30.66 -13.86
N THR A 185 -13.47 31.60 -14.81
CA THR A 185 -12.49 31.53 -15.90
C THR A 185 -11.04 31.79 -15.47
N ARG A 186 -10.80 32.45 -14.33
CA ARG A 186 -9.46 32.79 -13.83
C ARG A 186 -8.92 31.82 -12.78
N ILE A 187 -9.77 31.20 -11.95
CA ILE A 187 -9.37 30.19 -10.94
C ILE A 187 -8.36 29.17 -11.51
N PRO A 188 -8.61 28.56 -12.69
CA PRO A 188 -7.62 27.77 -13.41
C PRO A 188 -6.19 28.31 -13.41
N THR A 189 -6.06 29.59 -13.78
CA THR A 189 -4.77 30.28 -13.89
C THR A 189 -4.21 30.65 -12.52
N LEU A 190 -5.09 30.92 -11.54
CA LEU A 190 -4.69 31.22 -10.17
C LEU A 190 -4.06 30.00 -9.49
N VAL A 191 -4.65 28.82 -9.67
CA VAL A 191 -4.14 27.54 -9.16
C VAL A 191 -2.83 27.18 -9.87
N ASN A 192 -2.82 27.12 -11.21
CA ASN A 192 -1.65 26.68 -11.97
C ASN A 192 -0.42 27.60 -11.82
N ARG A 193 -0.62 28.90 -11.59
CA ARG A 193 0.50 29.85 -11.39
C ARG A 193 0.96 29.96 -9.93
N GLY A 194 0.51 29.07 -9.04
CA GLY A 194 0.90 29.08 -7.62
C GLY A 194 0.48 30.35 -6.89
N ARG A 195 -0.63 31.01 -7.29
CA ARG A 195 -1.13 32.19 -6.56
C ARG A 195 -1.90 31.83 -5.29
N PHE A 196 -2.26 30.56 -5.15
CA PHE A 196 -2.94 29.97 -3.99
C PHE A 196 -2.22 28.69 -3.56
N GLU A 197 -1.02 28.84 -2.99
CA GLU A 197 -0.20 27.75 -2.47
C GLU A 197 -0.65 27.36 -1.06
N LYS A 198 -1.81 26.72 -0.97
CA LYS A 198 -2.39 26.23 0.29
C LYS A 198 -2.50 24.72 0.26
N ASP A 199 -1.77 24.05 1.15
CA ASP A 199 -1.69 22.59 1.17
C ASP A 199 -3.05 21.91 1.40
N TYR A 200 -3.94 22.53 2.18
CA TYR A 200 -5.28 21.99 2.44
C TYR A 200 -6.12 21.83 1.15
N LEU A 201 -5.84 22.58 0.07
CA LEU A 201 -6.56 22.44 -1.20
C LEU A 201 -6.33 21.07 -1.83
N PHE A 202 -5.11 20.55 -1.74
CA PHE A 202 -4.77 19.20 -2.18
C PHE A 202 -5.53 18.17 -1.36
N PHE A 203 -5.40 18.22 -0.03
CA PHE A 203 -6.10 17.28 0.86
C PHE A 203 -7.62 17.36 0.73
N PHE A 204 -8.16 18.53 0.43
CA PHE A 204 -9.58 18.73 0.18
C PHE A 204 -10.03 18.03 -1.10
N ILE A 205 -9.42 18.34 -2.25
CA ILE A 205 -9.87 17.82 -3.55
C ILE A 205 -9.75 16.28 -3.61
N ILE A 206 -8.64 15.72 -3.14
CA ILE A 206 -8.46 14.26 -3.18
C ILE A 206 -9.45 13.55 -2.25
N TYR A 207 -9.84 14.19 -1.14
CA TYR A 207 -10.79 13.62 -0.18
C TYR A 207 -12.21 13.58 -0.74
N ILE A 208 -12.74 14.71 -1.22
CA ILE A 208 -14.10 14.76 -1.78
C ILE A 208 -14.20 13.93 -3.07
N PHE A 209 -13.12 13.87 -3.87
CA PHE A 209 -13.06 12.98 -5.03
C PHE A 209 -13.14 11.53 -4.61
N SER A 210 -12.33 11.12 -3.61
CA SER A 210 -12.32 9.76 -3.06
C SER A 210 -13.68 9.32 -2.50
N VAL A 211 -14.39 10.22 -1.80
CA VAL A 211 -15.74 9.95 -1.27
C VAL A 211 -16.74 9.74 -2.40
N LEU A 212 -16.73 10.59 -3.44
CA LEU A 212 -17.67 10.48 -4.56
C LEU A 212 -17.47 9.17 -5.34
N ILE A 213 -16.25 8.92 -5.83
CA ILE A 213 -15.95 7.77 -6.71
C ILE A 213 -16.11 6.41 -6.02
N ASP A 214 -16.02 6.37 -4.69
CA ASP A 214 -16.24 5.17 -3.90
C ASP A 214 -17.74 4.91 -3.74
N ASN A 215 -18.51 5.92 -3.32
CA ASN A 215 -19.94 5.77 -3.08
C ASN A 215 -20.76 5.56 -4.36
N ASP A 216 -20.40 6.19 -5.48
CA ASP A 216 -20.99 5.92 -6.79
C ASP A 216 -20.84 4.43 -7.18
N LYS A 217 -19.68 3.84 -6.90
CA LYS A 217 -19.39 2.43 -7.21
C LYS A 217 -20.00 1.43 -6.24
N ILE A 218 -20.08 1.77 -4.96
CA ILE A 218 -20.75 0.94 -3.95
C ILE A 218 -22.25 0.87 -4.25
N ASN A 219 -22.87 2.01 -4.58
CA ASN A 219 -24.30 2.04 -4.87
C ASN A 219 -24.64 1.27 -6.16
N SER A 220 -23.88 1.46 -7.24
CA SER A 220 -24.07 0.71 -8.49
C SER A 220 -23.83 -0.80 -8.35
N SER A 221 -23.20 -1.25 -7.27
CA SER A 221 -22.99 -2.68 -6.96
C SER A 221 -23.99 -3.26 -5.94
N GLN A 222 -25.00 -2.49 -5.49
CA GLN A 222 -26.01 -2.88 -4.49
C GLN A 222 -25.40 -3.40 -3.17
N ILE A 223 -24.23 -2.88 -2.79
CA ILE A 223 -23.52 -3.30 -1.58
C ILE A 223 -24.03 -2.51 -0.37
N ASN A 224 -24.53 -3.22 0.65
CA ASN A 224 -24.76 -2.63 1.98
C ASN A 224 -23.42 -2.26 2.63
N ILE A 225 -23.30 -1.00 3.06
CA ILE A 225 -22.16 -0.51 3.85
C ILE A 225 -22.38 -0.89 5.31
N ASP A 226 -21.49 -1.72 5.83
CA ASP A 226 -21.46 -2.07 7.24
C ASP A 226 -20.68 -1.01 8.03
N LYS A 227 -21.17 -0.67 9.23
CA LYS A 227 -20.38 0.09 10.21
C LYS A 227 -19.11 -0.71 10.54
N VAL A 228 -17.98 0.00 10.67
CA VAL A 228 -16.73 -0.59 11.16
C VAL A 228 -16.99 -1.28 12.50
N LYS A 229 -16.75 -2.58 12.55
CA LYS A 229 -16.87 -3.40 13.75
C LYS A 229 -15.59 -3.29 14.58
N ARG A 230 -15.72 -3.65 15.86
CA ARG A 230 -14.61 -3.67 16.81
C ARG A 230 -14.68 -4.93 17.67
N VAL A 231 -13.55 -5.31 18.26
CA VAL A 231 -13.44 -6.39 19.24
C VAL A 231 -12.79 -5.88 20.52
N SER A 232 -12.93 -6.62 21.62
CA SER A 232 -12.23 -6.26 22.87
C SER A 232 -10.71 -6.39 22.71
N PRO A 233 -9.92 -5.43 23.23
CA PRO A 233 -8.46 -5.55 23.30
C PRO A 233 -7.98 -6.85 23.97
N ASP A 234 -8.71 -7.35 24.97
CA ASP A 234 -8.37 -8.56 25.75
C ASP A 234 -8.23 -9.82 24.89
N LYS A 235 -8.75 -9.80 23.65
CA LYS A 235 -8.54 -10.90 22.71
C LYS A 235 -7.08 -11.14 22.37
N VAL A 236 -6.27 -10.08 22.32
CA VAL A 236 -4.83 -10.20 22.07
C VAL A 236 -4.19 -10.98 23.22
N GLU A 237 -4.51 -10.61 24.47
CA GLU A 237 -4.04 -11.32 25.65
C GLU A 237 -4.52 -12.78 25.69
N LYS A 238 -5.80 -13.05 25.41
CA LYS A 238 -6.33 -14.41 25.30
C LYS A 238 -5.59 -15.25 24.26
N TYR A 239 -5.31 -14.68 23.10
CA TYR A 239 -4.55 -15.35 22.05
C TYR A 239 -3.10 -15.63 22.49
N ILE A 240 -2.43 -14.66 23.11
CA ILE A 240 -1.08 -14.85 23.65
C ILE A 240 -1.05 -16.00 24.67
N ASN A 241 -2.01 -16.01 25.60
CA ASN A 241 -2.13 -17.05 26.63
C ASN A 241 -2.50 -18.43 26.07
N SER A 242 -3.14 -18.48 24.90
CA SER A 242 -3.46 -19.75 24.20
C SER A 242 -2.26 -20.38 23.49
N LYS A 243 -1.19 -19.62 23.22
CA LYS A 243 0.02 -20.18 22.62
C LYS A 243 0.68 -21.11 23.65
N PRO A 244 1.13 -22.32 23.26
CA PRO A 244 1.81 -23.21 24.19
C PRO A 244 2.97 -22.46 24.82
N ALA A 245 3.00 -22.40 26.16
CA ALA A 245 4.12 -21.81 26.88
C ALA A 245 5.39 -22.49 26.36
N ASN A 246 6.27 -21.72 25.71
CA ASN A 246 7.58 -22.23 25.32
C ASN A 246 8.32 -22.58 26.62
N ARG A 247 8.24 -23.86 27.03
CA ARG A 247 8.75 -24.43 28.28
C ARG A 247 10.28 -24.29 28.48
N GLY A 248 10.96 -23.46 27.69
CA GLY A 248 12.40 -23.17 27.81
C GLY A 248 12.81 -21.70 27.62
N LYS A 249 11.89 -20.72 27.58
CA LYS A 249 12.21 -19.28 27.38
C LYS A 249 11.38 -18.35 28.27
N ILE A 250 11.47 -18.55 29.58
CA ILE A 250 10.73 -17.77 30.59
C ILE A 250 11.08 -16.27 30.49
N ASP A 251 12.38 -15.93 30.49
CA ASP A 251 12.86 -14.53 30.45
C ASP A 251 12.41 -13.73 29.20
N LEU A 252 12.44 -14.33 28.01
CA LEU A 252 11.99 -13.65 26.78
C LEU A 252 10.47 -13.42 26.75
N ASN A 253 9.67 -14.35 27.28
CA ASN A 253 8.22 -14.16 27.39
C ASN A 253 7.87 -13.11 28.45
N ASP A 254 8.63 -13.05 29.54
CA ASP A 254 8.46 -12.03 30.57
C ASP A 254 8.84 -10.63 30.06
N LYS A 255 9.94 -10.49 29.32
CA LYS A 255 10.32 -9.23 28.64
C LYS A 255 9.26 -8.75 27.64
N ARG A 256 8.69 -9.68 26.85
CA ARG A 256 7.57 -9.38 25.93
C ARG A 256 6.33 -8.92 26.69
N ASN A 257 5.96 -9.61 27.76
CA ASN A 257 4.80 -9.24 28.57
C ASN A 257 5.01 -7.92 29.31
N LYS A 258 6.21 -7.67 29.84
CA LYS A 258 6.58 -6.40 30.50
C LYS A 258 6.44 -5.24 29.52
N SER A 259 7.14 -5.29 28.38
CA SER A 259 7.08 -4.24 27.35
C SER A 259 5.66 -4.00 26.84
N ARG A 260 4.88 -5.07 26.59
CA ARG A 260 3.47 -4.97 26.22
C ARG A 260 2.65 -4.23 27.29
N LYS A 261 2.76 -4.63 28.57
CA LYS A 261 2.07 -3.97 29.68
C LYS A 261 2.48 -2.51 29.83
N THR A 262 3.76 -2.17 29.67
CA THR A 262 4.22 -0.78 29.65
C THR A 262 3.50 0.05 28.60
N MET A 263 3.47 -0.43 27.35
CA MET A 263 2.80 0.27 26.23
C MET A 263 1.30 0.47 26.48
N ILE A 264 0.62 -0.56 26.98
CA ILE A 264 -0.81 -0.52 27.30
C ILE A 264 -1.10 0.47 28.43
N ASN A 265 -0.28 0.45 29.49
CA ASN A 265 -0.44 1.34 30.63
C ASN A 265 -0.28 2.80 30.23
N VAL A 266 0.67 3.12 29.34
CA VAL A 266 0.81 4.47 28.80
C VAL A 266 -0.50 4.94 28.16
N ILE A 267 -1.10 4.15 27.26
CA ILE A 267 -2.36 4.52 26.58
C ILE A 267 -3.52 4.63 27.56
N ASN A 268 -3.64 3.71 28.52
CA ASN A 268 -4.71 3.72 29.50
C ASN A 268 -4.66 4.96 30.41
N ASN A 269 -3.46 5.44 30.72
CA ASN A 269 -3.24 6.61 31.57
C ASN A 269 -3.40 7.95 30.85
N LEU A 270 -3.55 7.95 29.52
CA LEU A 270 -3.84 9.19 28.79
C LEU A 270 -5.23 9.73 29.16
N SER A 271 -5.32 11.04 29.36
CA SER A 271 -6.60 11.74 29.48
C SER A 271 -7.36 11.69 28.15
N ASP A 272 -8.67 11.95 28.19
CA ASP A 272 -9.47 12.03 26.97
C ASP A 272 -8.98 13.16 26.03
N THR A 273 -8.51 14.28 26.59
CA THR A 273 -7.90 15.37 25.81
C THR A 273 -6.59 14.94 25.14
N GLN A 274 -5.74 14.19 25.84
CA GLN A 274 -4.52 13.62 25.26
C GLN A 274 -4.83 12.61 24.15
N ILE A 275 -5.81 11.72 24.34
CA ILE A 275 -6.22 10.77 23.30
C ILE A 275 -6.66 11.50 22.04
N VAL A 276 -7.37 12.61 22.17
CA VAL A 276 -7.82 13.41 21.02
C VAL A 276 -6.66 14.12 20.33
N ASN A 277 -5.80 14.79 21.09
CA ASN A 277 -4.74 15.65 20.55
C ASN A 277 -3.47 14.91 20.10
N THR A 278 -3.17 13.74 20.69
CA THR A 278 -2.00 12.95 20.29
C THR A 278 -2.25 12.33 18.91
N ALA A 279 -1.36 12.67 17.98
CA ALA A 279 -1.39 12.24 16.60
C ALA A 279 -0.51 11.01 16.36
N PHE A 280 0.66 10.98 16.98
CA PHE A 280 1.70 9.98 16.73
C PHE A 280 2.04 9.19 17.98
N PHE A 281 2.09 7.88 17.86
CA PHE A 281 2.50 6.95 18.90
C PHE A 281 3.70 6.17 18.40
N PHE A 282 4.80 6.17 19.13
CA PHE A 282 6.04 5.52 18.75
C PHE A 282 6.27 4.25 19.53
N ILE A 283 6.66 3.18 18.82
CA ILE A 283 7.07 1.90 19.39
C ILE A 283 8.48 1.59 18.87
N THR A 284 9.48 2.14 19.56
CA THR A 284 10.89 1.80 19.34
C THR A 284 11.22 0.58 20.19
N ALA A 285 11.51 -0.56 19.56
CA ALA A 285 11.92 -1.74 20.30
C ALA A 285 12.74 -2.72 19.44
N PRO A 286 13.70 -3.45 20.02
CA PRO A 286 14.50 -4.43 19.30
C PRO A 286 13.63 -5.54 18.69
N THR A 287 14.16 -6.17 17.63
CA THR A 287 13.43 -7.27 16.99
C THR A 287 13.27 -8.44 17.97
N GLY A 288 12.06 -8.99 18.04
CA GLY A 288 11.75 -10.12 18.93
C GLY A 288 10.97 -9.75 20.20
N ILE A 289 10.74 -8.47 20.51
CA ILE A 289 9.90 -8.03 21.66
C ILE A 289 8.38 -8.19 21.44
N GLY A 290 7.94 -8.68 20.27
CA GLY A 290 6.52 -8.92 20.01
C GLY A 290 5.75 -7.66 19.58
N LYS A 291 6.45 -6.70 18.94
CA LYS A 291 5.89 -5.42 18.44
C LYS A 291 4.54 -5.58 17.72
N THR A 292 4.40 -6.60 16.87
CA THR A 292 3.19 -6.85 16.07
C THR A 292 1.91 -7.00 16.91
N LEU A 293 1.92 -7.85 17.93
CA LEU A 293 0.73 -8.06 18.78
C LEU A 293 0.52 -6.91 19.75
N SER A 294 1.61 -6.35 20.29
CA SER A 294 1.53 -5.20 21.20
C SER A 294 0.95 -3.97 20.51
N SER A 295 1.31 -3.68 19.26
CA SER A 295 0.75 -2.54 18.53
C SER A 295 -0.70 -2.74 18.12
N LEU A 296 -1.08 -3.97 17.77
CA LEU A 296 -2.47 -4.29 17.51
C LEU A 296 -3.32 -4.07 18.77
N GLU A 297 -2.83 -4.50 19.93
CA GLU A 297 -3.50 -4.26 21.20
C GLU A 297 -3.61 -2.76 21.52
N CYS A 298 -2.51 -2.01 21.37
CA CYS A 298 -2.51 -0.55 21.49
C CYS A 298 -3.54 0.11 20.55
N ALA A 299 -3.62 -0.32 19.29
CA ALA A 299 -4.59 0.18 18.32
C ALA A 299 -6.03 -0.14 18.73
N LEU A 300 -6.31 -1.36 19.24
CA LEU A 300 -7.64 -1.74 19.74
C LEU A 300 -8.04 -0.93 20.99
N ILE A 301 -7.11 -0.64 21.89
CA ILE A 301 -7.35 0.21 23.06
C ILE A 301 -7.65 1.65 22.61
N LEU A 302 -6.85 2.21 21.70
CA LEU A 302 -7.09 3.53 21.13
C LEU A 302 -8.45 3.58 20.42
N GLN A 303 -8.80 2.56 19.62
CA GLN A 303 -10.10 2.45 18.96
C GLN A 303 -11.25 2.47 19.98
N LYS A 304 -11.12 1.73 21.09
CA LYS A 304 -12.09 1.71 22.18
C LYS A 304 -12.23 3.08 22.86
N ARG A 305 -11.12 3.75 23.16
CA ARG A 305 -11.10 5.10 23.78
C ARG A 305 -11.72 6.15 22.87
N ILE A 306 -11.32 6.19 21.60
CA ILE A 306 -11.85 7.14 20.62
C ILE A 306 -13.34 6.92 20.41
N ASN A 307 -13.81 5.67 20.35
CA ASN A 307 -15.24 5.41 20.26
C ASN A 307 -16.02 5.96 21.46
N LYS A 308 -15.49 5.82 22.68
CA LYS A 308 -16.12 6.38 23.88
C LYS A 308 -16.19 7.91 23.85
N ILE A 309 -15.15 8.57 23.34
CA ILE A 309 -15.03 10.04 23.35
C ILE A 309 -15.80 10.68 22.19
N MET A 310 -15.70 10.10 20.99
CA MET A 310 -16.14 10.72 19.72
C MET A 310 -17.31 9.98 19.05
N ASN A 311 -17.82 8.90 19.65
CA ASN A 311 -18.97 8.11 19.17
C ASN A 311 -18.84 7.59 17.72
N TYR A 312 -17.63 7.21 17.30
CA TYR A 312 -17.38 6.51 16.03
C TYR A 312 -16.35 5.41 16.19
N ASN A 313 -16.27 4.45 15.26
CA ASN A 313 -15.28 3.38 15.30
C ASN A 313 -14.17 3.65 14.27
N PRO A 314 -12.95 4.03 14.71
CA PRO A 314 -11.80 4.15 13.81
C PRO A 314 -11.51 2.81 13.13
N ARG A 315 -11.28 2.82 11.81
CA ARG A 315 -10.75 1.66 11.09
C ARG A 315 -9.27 1.47 11.44
N ILE A 316 -8.80 0.22 11.52
CA ILE A 316 -7.37 -0.05 11.76
C ILE A 316 -6.71 -0.42 10.43
N ILE A 317 -5.64 0.28 10.05
CA ILE A 317 -4.89 0.02 8.82
C ILE A 317 -3.43 -0.25 9.20
N SER A 318 -2.93 -1.46 8.93
CA SER A 318 -1.51 -1.79 9.11
C SER A 318 -0.81 -1.81 7.75
N ALA A 319 0.11 -0.87 7.53
CA ALA A 319 0.93 -0.81 6.33
C ALA A 319 2.36 -1.29 6.66
N ILE A 320 2.89 -2.16 5.80
CA ILE A 320 4.15 -2.87 6.04
C ILE A 320 5.01 -2.85 4.77
N PRO A 321 6.32 -2.60 4.84
CA PRO A 321 7.18 -2.51 3.65
C PRO A 321 7.43 -3.87 2.98
N PHE A 322 7.55 -4.94 3.76
CA PHE A 322 7.97 -6.25 3.26
C PHE A 322 6.84 -7.27 3.22
N ILE A 323 6.63 -7.86 2.05
CA ILE A 323 5.58 -8.86 1.78
C ILE A 323 5.68 -10.08 2.71
N ASN A 324 6.89 -10.51 3.05
CA ASN A 324 7.10 -11.66 3.95
C ASN A 324 6.52 -11.40 5.35
N ILE A 325 6.62 -10.16 5.86
CA ILE A 325 6.04 -9.79 7.16
C ILE A 325 4.51 -9.81 7.09
N ILE A 326 3.94 -9.37 5.97
CA ILE A 326 2.48 -9.30 5.81
C ILE A 326 1.83 -10.68 5.93
N GLU A 327 2.39 -11.71 5.29
CA GLU A 327 1.87 -13.09 5.40
C GLU A 327 1.93 -13.64 6.84
N GLN A 328 2.95 -13.25 7.61
CA GLN A 328 3.05 -13.63 9.02
C GLN A 328 1.99 -12.89 9.86
N ASN A 329 1.91 -11.57 9.73
CA ASN A 329 0.98 -10.73 10.49
C ASN A 329 -0.48 -11.09 10.19
N LYS A 330 -0.78 -11.48 8.94
CA LYS A 330 -2.09 -12.03 8.52
C LYS A 330 -2.54 -13.18 9.40
N ILE A 331 -1.66 -14.15 9.66
CA ILE A 331 -2.01 -15.31 10.49
C ILE A 331 -2.27 -14.87 11.93
N GLU A 332 -1.44 -13.98 12.47
CA GLU A 332 -1.62 -13.48 13.83
C GLU A 332 -2.93 -12.71 13.99
N TYR A 333 -3.26 -11.82 13.05
CA TYR A 333 -4.49 -11.02 13.08
C TYR A 333 -5.72 -11.92 12.95
N LYS A 334 -5.72 -12.89 12.02
CA LYS A 334 -6.82 -13.85 11.88
C LYS A 334 -7.08 -14.63 13.18
N ASN A 335 -6.02 -15.10 13.84
CA ASN A 335 -6.15 -15.85 15.08
C ASN A 335 -6.66 -14.98 16.24
N VAL A 336 -6.21 -13.72 16.33
CA VAL A 336 -6.70 -12.76 17.34
C VAL A 336 -8.20 -12.47 17.14
N PHE A 337 -8.63 -12.24 15.90
CA PHE A 337 -10.02 -11.84 15.63
C PHE A 337 -11.00 -13.00 15.61
N ASN A 338 -10.53 -14.23 15.33
CA ASN A 338 -11.36 -15.43 15.25
C ASN A 338 -12.57 -15.26 14.30
N ASN A 339 -12.35 -14.65 13.13
CA ASN A 339 -13.35 -14.32 12.10
C ASN A 339 -14.48 -13.35 12.51
N GLU A 340 -14.39 -12.67 13.66
CA GLU A 340 -15.40 -11.67 14.06
C GLU A 340 -15.27 -10.33 13.30
N LEU A 341 -14.09 -10.04 12.76
CA LEU A 341 -13.80 -8.85 11.96
C LEU A 341 -13.52 -9.21 10.50
N LYS A 342 -13.95 -8.33 9.60
CA LYS A 342 -13.62 -8.36 8.17
C LYS A 342 -12.19 -7.87 7.96
N LEU A 343 -11.23 -8.79 7.92
CA LEU A 343 -9.82 -8.50 7.64
C LEU A 343 -9.57 -8.46 6.11
N ILE A 344 -9.22 -7.29 5.60
CA ILE A 344 -8.82 -7.08 4.20
C ILE A 344 -7.30 -7.10 4.09
N ILE A 345 -6.78 -7.77 3.07
CA ILE A 345 -5.35 -7.95 2.85
C ILE A 345 -5.03 -7.53 1.42
N HIS A 346 -4.11 -6.58 1.27
CA HIS A 346 -3.82 -5.92 0.00
C HIS A 346 -2.31 -5.68 -0.16
N HIS A 347 -1.56 -6.73 -0.46
CA HIS A 347 -0.13 -6.62 -0.79
C HIS A 347 0.26 -7.21 -2.14
N ARG A 348 -0.61 -8.00 -2.79
CA ARG A 348 -0.50 -8.54 -4.17
C ARG A 348 -1.89 -8.93 -4.72
N LEU A 349 -1.97 -9.25 -6.02
CA LEU A 349 -3.10 -10.00 -6.60
C LEU A 349 -3.27 -11.41 -5.98
N SER A 350 -2.35 -11.86 -5.13
CA SER A 350 -2.24 -13.22 -4.59
C SER A 350 -3.33 -13.61 -3.56
N ASP A 351 -3.87 -12.63 -2.83
CA ASP A 351 -4.69 -12.90 -1.63
C ASP A 351 -6.13 -13.33 -1.92
N PHE A 352 -6.59 -13.19 -3.16
CA PHE A 352 -7.91 -13.65 -3.59
C PHE A 352 -8.06 -15.18 -3.48
N SER A 353 -6.94 -15.92 -3.44
CA SER A 353 -6.88 -17.38 -3.29
C SER A 353 -7.36 -17.93 -1.95
N ASN A 354 -7.40 -17.09 -0.91
CA ASN A 354 -7.70 -17.47 0.48
C ASN A 354 -9.08 -17.00 0.99
N ILE A 355 -10.00 -16.67 0.08
CA ILE A 355 -11.43 -16.48 0.40
C ILE A 355 -12.08 -17.87 0.66
N LYS A 356 -11.50 -18.61 1.60
CA LYS A 356 -12.09 -19.80 2.22
C LYS A 356 -12.22 -19.46 3.70
N SER A 357 -13.32 -18.80 4.08
CA SER A 357 -13.85 -18.73 5.47
C SER A 357 -14.66 -17.46 5.76
N VAL A 358 -15.59 -17.05 4.91
CA VAL A 358 -16.72 -16.25 5.41
C VAL A 358 -17.95 -17.12 5.22
N ASN A 359 -18.43 -17.72 6.31
CA ASN A 359 -19.67 -18.51 6.38
C ASN A 359 -20.94 -17.68 6.05
N ASN A 360 -20.82 -16.50 5.45
CA ASN A 360 -21.95 -15.80 4.88
C ASN A 360 -22.27 -16.44 3.53
N LYS A 361 -23.27 -17.35 3.55
CA LYS A 361 -23.89 -18.01 2.40
C LYS A 361 -24.35 -17.08 1.25
N ASN A 362 -24.16 -15.76 1.35
CA ASN A 362 -24.67 -14.73 0.44
C ASN A 362 -23.60 -13.80 -0.17
N MET A 363 -22.29 -13.97 0.08
CA MET A 363 -21.28 -13.04 -0.45
C MET A 363 -20.72 -13.49 -1.81
N SER A 364 -20.95 -12.72 -2.87
CA SER A 364 -20.38 -12.98 -4.20
C SER A 364 -18.89 -12.65 -4.26
N LEU A 365 -18.14 -13.33 -5.13
CA LEU A 365 -16.71 -13.12 -5.31
C LEU A 365 -16.40 -11.69 -5.78
N ASP A 366 -17.25 -11.11 -6.63
CA ASP A 366 -17.17 -9.72 -7.10
C ASP A 366 -17.20 -8.73 -5.93
N LYS A 367 -18.08 -8.98 -4.95
CA LYS A 367 -18.19 -8.16 -3.75
C LYS A 367 -16.90 -8.17 -2.93
N ALA A 368 -16.31 -9.34 -2.71
CA ALA A 368 -15.04 -9.45 -1.98
C ALA A 368 -13.88 -8.71 -2.67
N LEU A 369 -13.89 -8.64 -4.01
CA LEU A 369 -12.88 -7.90 -4.77
C LEU A 369 -13.06 -6.40 -4.70
N LEU A 370 -14.30 -5.94 -4.77
CA LEU A 370 -14.63 -4.53 -4.58
C LEU A 370 -14.20 -4.08 -3.18
N ASP A 371 -14.43 -4.91 -2.16
CA ASP A 371 -14.00 -4.63 -0.78
C ASP A 371 -12.48 -4.47 -0.66
N VAL A 372 -11.70 -5.34 -1.31
CA VAL A 372 -10.22 -5.24 -1.31
C VAL A 372 -9.75 -4.00 -2.07
N GLU A 373 -10.40 -3.65 -3.18
CA GLU A 373 -10.04 -2.47 -3.98
C GLU A 373 -10.39 -1.16 -3.26
N ALA A 374 -11.53 -1.11 -2.57
CA ALA A 374 -12.04 0.05 -1.83
C ALA A 374 -11.54 0.12 -0.39
N TRP A 375 -10.84 -0.91 0.10
CA TRP A 375 -10.45 -1.05 1.51
C TRP A 375 -11.66 -1.09 2.46
N ASP A 376 -12.73 -1.74 2.04
CA ASP A 376 -13.93 -1.91 2.86
C ASP A 376 -13.83 -3.11 3.82
N GLY A 377 -12.89 -3.08 4.78
CA GLY A 377 -12.80 -4.04 5.89
C GLY A 377 -12.51 -3.41 7.25
N ASP A 378 -13.00 -4.01 8.34
CA ASP A 378 -12.83 -3.49 9.71
C ASP A 378 -11.35 -3.26 10.07
N VAL A 379 -10.49 -4.16 9.56
CA VAL A 379 -9.04 -4.08 9.65
C VAL A 379 -8.44 -4.30 8.27
N ILE A 380 -7.49 -3.46 7.87
CA ILE A 380 -6.79 -3.54 6.59
C ILE A 380 -5.32 -3.83 6.84
N LEU A 381 -4.76 -4.80 6.13
CA LEU A 381 -3.35 -5.13 6.10
C LEU A 381 -2.82 -4.90 4.68
N THR A 382 -1.85 -4.00 4.51
CA THR A 382 -1.44 -3.49 3.20
C THR A 382 0.07 -3.24 3.13
N THR A 383 0.59 -2.90 1.95
CA THR A 383 2.00 -2.46 1.79
C THR A 383 2.15 -0.96 1.90
N PHE A 384 3.38 -0.49 2.17
CA PHE A 384 3.75 0.92 2.01
C PHE A 384 3.44 1.44 0.60
N VAL A 385 3.76 0.65 -0.43
CA VAL A 385 3.47 1.01 -1.82
C VAL A 385 1.97 1.29 -2.02
N GLN A 386 1.10 0.37 -1.61
CA GLN A 386 -0.34 0.54 -1.72
C GLN A 386 -0.86 1.70 -0.87
N PHE A 387 -0.30 1.90 0.32
CA PHE A 387 -0.68 3.00 1.21
C PHE A 387 -0.34 4.37 0.61
N PHE A 388 0.92 4.62 0.30
CA PHE A 388 1.36 5.93 -0.18
C PHE A 388 0.90 6.23 -1.61
N GLN A 389 0.85 5.24 -2.52
CA GLN A 389 0.30 5.45 -3.87
C GLN A 389 -1.19 5.79 -3.87
N SER A 390 -1.93 5.48 -2.80
CA SER A 390 -3.33 5.88 -2.67
C SER A 390 -3.50 7.35 -2.26
N ILE A 391 -2.41 8.00 -1.85
CA ILE A 391 -2.34 9.43 -1.52
C ILE A 391 -1.75 10.21 -2.69
N PHE A 392 -0.63 9.74 -3.25
CA PHE A 392 0.09 10.40 -4.33
C PHE A 392 -0.36 9.93 -5.72
N THR A 393 -1.60 10.20 -6.12
CA THR A 393 -2.12 9.83 -7.44
C THR A 393 -3.38 10.61 -7.83
N GLY A 394 -3.61 10.77 -9.14
CA GLY A 394 -4.90 11.20 -9.69
C GLY A 394 -5.81 10.04 -10.10
N LYS A 395 -5.31 8.80 -10.12
CA LYS A 395 -6.04 7.65 -10.65
C LYS A 395 -7.16 7.21 -9.72
N ASN A 396 -8.37 7.01 -10.25
CA ASN A 396 -9.57 6.73 -9.46
C ASN A 396 -9.41 5.45 -8.63
N LYS A 397 -8.84 4.39 -9.22
CA LYS A 397 -8.72 3.09 -8.55
C LYS A 397 -7.94 3.15 -7.23
N PRO A 398 -6.69 3.65 -7.18
CA PRO A 398 -5.99 3.83 -5.92
C PRO A 398 -6.60 4.92 -5.04
N LEU A 399 -7.06 6.05 -5.62
CA LEU A 399 -7.53 7.20 -4.83
C LEU A 399 -8.81 6.94 -4.03
N LYS A 400 -9.65 5.98 -4.43
CA LYS A 400 -10.83 5.51 -3.66
C LYS A 400 -10.53 5.15 -2.21
N LYS A 401 -9.34 4.63 -1.93
CA LYS A 401 -8.98 4.13 -0.59
C LYS A 401 -8.78 5.26 0.42
N LEU A 402 -8.51 6.47 -0.06
CA LEU A 402 -8.18 7.62 0.79
C LEU A 402 -9.29 7.94 1.80
N ASN A 403 -10.57 7.88 1.39
CA ASN A 403 -11.67 8.14 2.32
C ASN A 403 -11.71 7.14 3.50
N LYS A 404 -11.19 5.91 3.34
CA LYS A 404 -11.09 4.93 4.43
C LYS A 404 -9.95 5.20 5.40
N MET A 405 -8.99 6.05 5.00
CA MET A 405 -7.89 6.48 5.87
C MET A 405 -8.33 7.60 6.83
N SER A 406 -9.38 8.36 6.51
CA SER A 406 -9.82 9.45 7.38
C SER A 406 -10.40 8.91 8.70
N GLY A 407 -10.03 9.55 9.81
CA GLY A 407 -10.39 9.10 11.16
C GLY A 407 -9.89 7.68 11.52
N SER A 408 -8.97 7.10 10.75
CA SER A 408 -8.44 5.77 11.01
C SER A 408 -7.25 5.77 11.98
N ILE A 409 -6.93 4.59 12.52
CA ILE A 409 -5.69 4.32 13.24
C ILE A 409 -4.77 3.54 12.31
N ILE A 410 -3.63 4.14 11.95
CA ILE A 410 -2.70 3.59 10.97
C ILE A 410 -1.42 3.13 11.67
N ILE A 411 -1.11 1.84 11.55
CA ILE A 411 0.13 1.25 12.03
C ILE A 411 1.12 1.20 10.86
N LEU A 412 2.23 1.94 10.94
CA LEU A 412 3.33 1.85 9.98
C LEU A 412 4.45 1.01 10.59
N ASP A 413 4.55 -0.25 10.14
CA ASP A 413 5.58 -1.19 10.59
C ASP A 413 6.88 -1.01 9.81
N GLU A 414 8.03 -1.16 10.47
CA GLU A 414 9.37 -0.92 9.93
C GLU A 414 9.45 0.41 9.14
N ILE A 415 8.99 1.52 9.74
CA ILE A 415 8.91 2.85 9.11
C ILE A 415 10.27 3.37 8.57
N GLN A 416 11.40 2.87 9.08
CA GLN A 416 12.73 3.16 8.57
C GLN A 416 12.99 2.61 7.16
N ALA A 417 12.14 1.72 6.65
CA ALA A 417 12.22 1.23 5.27
C ALA A 417 11.76 2.28 4.24
N VAL A 418 11.18 3.40 4.69
CA VAL A 418 10.91 4.55 3.81
C VAL A 418 12.25 5.13 3.34
N PRO A 419 12.43 5.35 2.03
CA PRO A 419 13.64 5.98 1.52
C PRO A 419 13.83 7.40 2.07
N GLU A 420 15.05 7.74 2.47
CA GLU A 420 15.43 9.04 3.06
C GLU A 420 15.04 10.22 2.18
N LYS A 421 15.22 10.08 0.87
CA LYS A 421 14.77 11.02 -0.15
C LYS A 421 13.33 11.49 0.02
N TYR A 422 12.43 10.61 0.49
CA TYR A 422 11.00 10.87 0.66
C TYR A 422 10.58 11.12 2.12
N MET A 423 11.49 11.00 3.08
CA MET A 423 11.17 11.20 4.50
C MET A 423 10.56 12.57 4.81
N PRO A 424 11.06 13.70 4.25
CA PRO A 424 10.44 15.01 4.47
C PRO A 424 8.99 15.08 3.96
N LEU A 425 8.76 14.60 2.72
CA LEU A 425 7.44 14.59 2.10
C LEU A 425 6.46 13.73 2.89
N ILE A 426 6.86 12.50 3.26
CA ILE A 426 6.03 11.59 4.03
C ILE A 426 5.74 12.17 5.41
N GLY A 427 6.74 12.70 6.11
CA GLY A 427 6.53 13.36 7.41
C GLY A 427 5.52 14.51 7.32
N ALA A 428 5.63 15.35 6.28
CA ALA A 428 4.71 16.45 6.04
C ALA A 428 3.27 15.96 5.78
N VAL A 429 3.12 14.97 4.90
CA VAL A 429 1.82 14.39 4.55
C VAL A 429 1.17 13.70 5.75
N LEU A 430 1.90 12.94 6.56
CA LEU A 430 1.35 12.29 7.76
C LEU A 430 0.82 13.33 8.77
N LYS A 431 1.56 14.44 8.97
CA LYS A 431 1.10 15.55 9.82
C LYS A 431 -0.18 16.19 9.27
N LYS A 432 -0.25 16.44 7.96
CA LYS A 432 -1.46 17.00 7.33
C LYS A 432 -2.65 16.05 7.29
N MET A 433 -2.42 14.74 7.16
CA MET A 433 -3.48 13.73 7.31
C MET A 433 -4.03 13.67 8.74
N ASN A 434 -3.21 13.90 9.76
CA ASN A 434 -3.70 14.10 11.11
C ASN A 434 -4.49 15.41 11.21
N GLN A 435 -3.95 16.53 10.72
CA GLN A 435 -4.60 17.85 10.78
C GLN A 435 -5.99 17.84 10.12
N TYR A 436 -6.09 17.35 8.87
CA TYR A 436 -7.32 17.47 8.08
C TYR A 436 -8.28 16.30 8.21
N TYR A 437 -7.76 15.09 8.49
CA TYR A 437 -8.59 13.88 8.56
C TYR A 437 -8.70 13.29 9.96
N GLY A 438 -7.91 13.78 10.93
CA GLY A 438 -7.83 13.25 12.29
C GLY A 438 -7.28 11.84 12.36
N THR A 439 -6.49 11.44 11.36
CA THR A 439 -5.81 10.14 11.32
C THR A 439 -4.80 10.04 12.46
N LYS A 440 -4.75 8.90 13.15
CA LYS A 440 -3.76 8.64 14.20
C LYS A 440 -2.76 7.59 13.74
N PHE A 441 -1.49 7.75 14.10
CA PHE A 441 -0.41 6.91 13.62
C PHE A 441 0.28 6.17 14.77
N ILE A 442 0.49 4.87 14.61
CA ILE A 442 1.41 4.08 15.43
C ILE A 442 2.62 3.75 14.53
N LEU A 443 3.75 4.38 14.80
CA LEU A 443 5.00 4.17 14.08
C LEU A 443 5.86 3.19 14.88
N MET A 444 6.28 2.09 14.27
CA MET A 444 7.09 1.10 14.97
C MET A 444 8.33 0.68 14.18
N THR A 445 9.41 0.42 14.91
CA THR A 445 10.70 0.04 14.31
C THR A 445 11.72 -0.34 15.40
N ALA A 446 12.82 -0.97 15.00
CA ALA A 446 14.00 -1.10 15.84
C ALA A 446 14.89 0.16 15.83
N THR A 447 14.86 0.94 14.75
CA THR A 447 15.70 2.12 14.52
C THR A 447 14.76 3.25 14.07
N GLN A 448 14.32 4.10 15.01
CA GLN A 448 13.28 5.09 14.75
C GLN A 448 13.81 6.21 13.85
N PRO A 449 13.31 6.36 12.60
CA PRO A 449 13.65 7.50 11.78
C PRO A 449 12.99 8.74 12.37
N LYS A 450 13.69 9.88 12.26
CA LYS A 450 13.23 11.20 12.71
C LYS A 450 12.19 11.80 11.76
N ILE A 451 11.19 11.01 11.34
CA ILE A 451 10.24 11.35 10.27
C ILE A 451 9.48 12.66 10.55
N LEU A 452 9.15 12.93 11.83
CA LEU A 452 8.50 14.18 12.23
C LEU A 452 9.45 15.38 12.22
N GLU A 453 10.74 15.16 12.44
CA GLU A 453 11.75 16.22 12.33
C GLU A 453 12.01 16.52 10.86
N PHE A 454 12.14 15.50 10.00
CA PHE A 454 12.26 15.66 8.54
C PHE A 454 11.12 16.47 7.93
N SER A 455 9.90 16.36 8.49
CA SER A 455 8.76 17.16 8.03
C SER A 455 9.01 18.68 8.08
N LYS A 456 9.89 19.16 8.98
CA LYS A 456 10.22 20.58 9.13
C LYS A 456 11.00 21.14 7.94
N LEU A 457 11.63 20.28 7.15
CA LEU A 457 12.30 20.68 5.90
C LEU A 457 11.30 21.08 4.79
N ILE A 458 10.01 20.79 4.99
CA ILE A 458 8.91 21.12 4.09
C ILE A 458 7.91 22.07 4.78
N LEU A 459 7.40 21.64 5.93
CA LEU A 459 6.46 22.41 6.73
C LEU A 459 7.26 23.47 7.49
N LYS A 460 7.20 24.71 7.02
CA LYS A 460 7.83 25.89 7.65
C LYS A 460 7.20 26.28 8.99
N ASP A 461 6.52 25.35 9.66
CA ASP A 461 5.83 25.55 10.92
C ASP A 461 6.69 25.03 12.08
N GLU A 462 6.90 25.89 13.07
CA GLU A 462 7.63 25.60 14.31
C GLU A 462 6.75 24.94 15.37
N SER A 463 5.43 24.79 15.12
CA SER A 463 4.53 24.10 16.04
C SER A 463 5.09 22.71 16.38
N THR A 464 5.33 22.55 17.67
CA THR A 464 6.25 21.59 18.27
C THR A 464 5.88 20.15 17.96
N ILE A 465 6.86 19.26 18.12
CA ILE A 465 6.76 17.78 18.03
C ILE A 465 5.80 17.20 19.13
N ASP A 466 5.04 18.06 19.83
CA ASP A 466 4.33 17.79 21.08
C ASP A 466 3.13 16.84 20.96
N ASN A 467 2.61 16.62 19.74
CA ASN A 467 1.51 15.67 19.53
C ASN A 467 2.00 14.23 19.31
N SER A 468 3.11 13.86 19.96
CA SER A 468 3.67 12.51 19.87
C SER A 468 4.02 11.90 21.22
N ILE A 469 3.86 10.58 21.34
CA ILE A 469 4.08 9.84 22.58
C ILE A 469 4.91 8.59 22.29
N GLN A 470 5.99 8.38 23.05
CA GLN A 470 6.72 7.13 23.08
C GLN A 470 5.98 6.13 23.98
N LEU A 471 5.43 5.05 23.40
CA LEU A 471 4.67 4.04 24.14
C LEU A 471 5.56 3.15 25.00
N LEU A 472 6.77 2.85 24.53
CA LEU A 472 7.80 2.15 25.30
C LEU A 472 8.89 3.15 25.66
N HIS A 473 8.75 3.83 26.80
CA HIS A 473 9.67 4.90 27.23
C HIS A 473 11.00 4.36 27.74
N ASP A 474 11.01 3.15 28.30
CA ASP A 474 12.19 2.40 28.76
C ASP A 474 12.89 1.62 27.63
N TYR A 475 12.63 1.95 26.35
CA TYR A 475 13.17 1.22 25.20
C TYR A 475 14.70 1.12 25.20
N LYS A 476 15.40 2.16 25.67
CA LYS A 476 16.87 2.20 25.74
C LYS A 476 17.42 1.05 26.58
N ASP A 477 16.77 0.73 27.70
CA ASP A 477 17.16 -0.39 28.56
C ASP A 477 17.06 -1.73 27.82
N TYR A 478 16.06 -1.90 26.94
CA TYR A 478 15.94 -3.11 26.14
C TYR A 478 17.04 -3.23 25.09
N PHE A 479 17.65 -2.13 24.63
CA PHE A 479 18.79 -2.17 23.71
C PHE A 479 20.13 -2.34 24.45
N HIS A 480 20.34 -1.64 25.56
CA HIS A 480 21.55 -1.79 26.37
C HIS A 480 21.75 -3.20 26.92
N ASN A 481 20.65 -3.90 27.23
CA ASN A 481 20.70 -5.28 27.72
C ASN A 481 20.89 -6.33 26.60
N LEU A 482 21.15 -5.91 25.35
CA LEU A 482 21.45 -6.82 24.25
C LEU A 482 22.95 -6.91 24.05
N HIS A 483 23.48 -8.11 24.26
CA HIS A 483 24.89 -8.42 24.08
C HIS A 483 25.09 -9.52 23.02
N ARG A 484 24.27 -9.53 21.97
CA ARG A 484 24.20 -10.65 21.02
C ARG A 484 25.25 -10.51 19.92
N THR A 485 25.39 -9.30 19.37
CA THR A 485 26.16 -9.08 18.13
C THR A 485 27.11 -7.90 18.18
N LYS A 486 28.10 -7.93 17.30
CA LYS A 486 29.00 -6.81 17.04
C LYS A 486 29.20 -6.59 15.55
N LEU A 487 29.31 -5.33 15.14
CA LEU A 487 29.67 -4.96 13.77
C LEU A 487 31.18 -4.80 13.67
N ILE A 488 31.77 -5.38 12.63
CA ILE A 488 33.20 -5.26 12.33
C ILE A 488 33.34 -4.67 10.92
N PRO A 489 33.58 -3.36 10.79
CA PRO A 489 33.73 -2.70 9.49
C PRO A 489 35.06 -3.05 8.81
N LEU A 490 34.99 -3.75 7.67
CA LEU A 490 36.12 -4.09 6.81
C LEU A 490 36.03 -3.32 5.49
N LEU A 491 36.10 -1.98 5.59
CA LEU A 491 35.81 -1.04 4.49
C LEU A 491 37.07 -0.35 3.92
N SER A 492 38.27 -0.89 4.20
CA SER A 492 39.56 -0.34 3.76
C SER A 492 39.81 -0.54 2.27
N LYS A 493 39.40 -1.70 1.72
CA LYS A 493 39.48 -2.02 0.29
C LYS A 493 38.16 -2.56 -0.23
N LYS A 494 37.92 -2.40 -1.53
CA LYS A 494 36.87 -3.13 -2.24
C LYS A 494 37.35 -4.55 -2.50
N LEU A 495 36.47 -5.53 -2.36
CA LEU A 495 36.78 -6.95 -2.55
C LEU A 495 36.14 -7.49 -3.83
N THR A 496 36.93 -8.22 -4.60
CA THR A 496 36.43 -9.15 -5.62
C THR A 496 35.65 -10.30 -4.96
N ASN A 497 34.88 -11.05 -5.75
CA ASN A 497 34.20 -12.26 -5.24
C ASN A 497 35.19 -13.29 -4.66
N ASP A 498 36.38 -13.44 -5.26
CA ASP A 498 37.38 -14.42 -4.81
C ASP A 498 38.06 -14.00 -3.52
N GLU A 499 38.40 -12.71 -3.39
CA GLU A 499 38.91 -12.15 -2.14
C GLU A 499 37.88 -12.25 -1.02
N PHE A 500 36.60 -11.96 -1.31
CA PHE A 500 35.54 -12.10 -0.32
C PHE A 500 35.38 -13.54 0.16
N VAL A 501 35.33 -14.51 -0.76
CA VAL A 501 35.27 -15.93 -0.40
C VAL A 501 36.48 -16.32 0.43
N SER A 502 37.68 -15.86 0.07
CA SER A 502 38.90 -16.16 0.83
C SER A 502 38.86 -15.57 2.25
N LEU A 503 38.42 -14.31 2.40
CA LEU A 503 38.20 -13.66 3.69
C LEU A 503 37.15 -14.40 4.54
N MET A 504 36.07 -14.89 3.92
CA MET A 504 35.05 -15.66 4.62
C MET A 504 35.66 -16.91 5.24
N PHE A 505 36.41 -17.70 4.46
CA PHE A 505 37.10 -18.90 4.95
C PHE A 505 38.17 -18.60 6.00
N GLU A 506 38.81 -17.42 5.96
CA GLU A 506 39.76 -16.99 6.99
C GLU A 506 39.07 -16.78 8.36
N LYS A 507 37.84 -16.24 8.38
CA LYS A 507 37.10 -15.95 9.61
C LYS A 507 36.15 -17.06 10.05
N TRP A 508 35.83 -17.99 9.16
CA TRP A 508 34.80 -19.01 9.37
C TRP A 508 35.36 -20.28 10.01
N ASP A 509 34.62 -20.79 10.99
CA ASP A 509 34.80 -22.11 11.61
C ASP A 509 33.72 -23.04 11.07
N ASN A 510 34.10 -24.22 10.55
CA ASN A 510 33.18 -25.17 9.91
C ASN A 510 32.07 -25.72 10.84
N LYS A 511 32.15 -25.46 12.15
CA LYS A 511 31.10 -25.76 13.13
C LYS A 511 30.03 -24.68 13.25
N LYS A 512 30.24 -23.50 12.64
CA LYS A 512 29.36 -22.33 12.76
C LYS A 512 28.52 -22.13 11.50
N SER A 513 27.26 -21.77 11.70
CA SER A 513 26.34 -21.37 10.64
C SER A 513 26.54 -19.91 10.24
N VAL A 514 26.66 -19.64 8.94
CA VAL A 514 27.01 -18.31 8.41
C VAL A 514 25.87 -17.73 7.59
N LEU A 515 25.56 -16.47 7.83
CA LEU A 515 24.70 -15.67 6.97
C LEU A 515 25.54 -14.74 6.08
N ILE A 516 25.39 -14.83 4.77
CA ILE A 516 26.02 -13.93 3.80
C ILE A 516 24.91 -13.16 3.09
N VAL A 517 24.92 -11.83 3.21
CA VAL A 517 23.93 -10.95 2.57
C VAL A 517 24.62 -9.99 1.63
N VAL A 518 24.24 -10.06 0.35
CA VAL A 518 24.76 -9.18 -0.70
C VAL A 518 23.65 -8.39 -1.37
N ASN A 519 24.01 -7.28 -2.02
CA ASN A 519 23.01 -6.31 -2.47
C ASN A 519 22.27 -6.70 -3.75
N THR A 520 22.86 -7.52 -4.61
CA THR A 520 22.27 -7.86 -5.92
C THR A 520 22.08 -9.36 -6.09
N ILE A 521 21.05 -9.72 -6.87
CA ILE A 521 20.80 -11.11 -7.25
C ILE A 521 22.00 -11.69 -8.00
N LYS A 522 22.54 -10.96 -8.98
CA LYS A 522 23.71 -11.42 -9.76
C LYS A 522 24.87 -11.81 -8.85
N ARG A 523 25.26 -10.90 -7.94
CA ARG A 523 26.32 -11.14 -6.97
C ARG A 523 26.04 -12.35 -6.09
N SER A 524 24.81 -12.46 -5.59
CA SER A 524 24.43 -13.56 -4.69
C SER A 524 24.59 -14.93 -5.36
N ILE A 525 24.31 -15.04 -6.67
CA ILE A 525 24.47 -16.27 -7.44
C ILE A 525 25.95 -16.58 -7.66
N GLU A 526 26.75 -15.58 -8.03
CA GLU A 526 28.20 -15.75 -8.22
C GLU A 526 28.90 -16.21 -6.93
N VAL A 527 28.60 -15.56 -5.80
CA VAL A 527 29.12 -15.94 -4.48
C VAL A 527 28.66 -17.34 -4.08
N TYR A 528 27.37 -17.67 -4.28
CA TYR A 528 26.83 -19.00 -4.01
C TYR A 528 27.58 -20.11 -4.78
N ASN A 529 27.76 -19.93 -6.09
CA ASN A 529 28.44 -20.91 -6.94
C ASN A 529 29.91 -21.10 -6.53
N LYS A 530 30.63 -20.01 -6.25
CA LYS A 530 32.03 -20.09 -5.79
C LYS A 530 32.17 -20.79 -4.45
N LEU A 531 31.26 -20.53 -3.51
CA LEU A 531 31.25 -21.19 -2.20
C LEU A 531 30.94 -22.68 -2.32
N LYS A 532 29.95 -23.05 -3.14
CA LYS A 532 29.58 -24.44 -3.39
C LYS A 532 30.75 -25.23 -4.01
N GLY A 533 31.45 -24.63 -4.98
CA GLY A 533 32.66 -25.20 -5.57
C GLY A 533 33.77 -25.40 -4.53
N LYS A 534 34.16 -24.33 -3.83
CA LYS A 534 35.26 -24.38 -2.86
C LYS A 534 35.00 -25.33 -1.68
N ILE A 535 33.76 -25.43 -1.20
CA ILE A 535 33.39 -26.41 -0.17
C ILE A 535 33.56 -27.85 -0.67
N LYS A 536 33.15 -28.11 -1.93
CA LYS A 536 33.31 -29.41 -2.57
C LYS A 536 34.79 -29.77 -2.74
N ASP A 537 35.60 -28.83 -3.22
CA ASP A 537 37.03 -29.02 -3.44
C ASP A 537 37.78 -29.30 -2.13
N LEU A 538 37.36 -28.68 -1.03
CA LEU A 538 37.94 -28.89 0.31
C LEU A 538 37.35 -30.09 1.07
N GLY A 539 36.34 -30.77 0.52
CA GLY A 539 35.68 -31.91 1.18
C GLY A 539 34.96 -31.56 2.49
N ILE A 540 34.51 -30.32 2.65
CA ILE A 540 33.89 -29.85 3.90
C ILE A 540 32.42 -30.28 3.94
N ASN A 541 32.00 -30.90 5.05
CA ASN A 541 30.63 -31.34 5.28
C ASN A 541 29.71 -30.21 5.77
N THR A 542 29.65 -29.11 5.01
CA THR A 542 28.75 -27.97 5.28
C THR A 542 27.98 -27.65 4.01
N GLU A 543 26.66 -27.60 4.10
CA GLU A 543 25.82 -27.30 2.95
C GLU A 543 25.68 -25.78 2.73
N VAL A 544 25.66 -25.38 1.46
CA VAL A 544 25.41 -23.99 1.04
C VAL A 544 23.98 -23.88 0.49
N TYR A 545 23.24 -22.93 1.04
CA TYR A 545 21.87 -22.60 0.68
C TYR A 545 21.77 -21.21 0.05
N TYR A 546 20.69 -21.00 -0.70
CA TYR A 546 20.43 -19.75 -1.42
C TYR A 546 19.03 -19.20 -1.12
N LEU A 547 18.92 -17.89 -0.93
CA LEU A 547 17.63 -17.21 -0.74
C LEU A 547 17.61 -15.82 -1.39
N SER A 548 16.77 -15.62 -2.41
CA SER A 548 16.53 -14.29 -2.98
C SER A 548 15.15 -14.22 -3.63
N THR A 549 14.74 -13.04 -4.11
CA THR A 549 13.52 -12.89 -4.91
C THR A 549 13.62 -13.51 -6.31
N ASN A 550 14.78 -14.05 -6.71
CA ASN A 550 15.01 -14.73 -7.98
C ASN A 550 14.41 -16.16 -8.02
N ILE A 551 14.07 -16.72 -6.84
CA ILE A 551 13.37 -18.00 -6.70
C ILE A 551 11.88 -17.79 -6.38
N ILE A 552 11.02 -18.68 -6.88
CA ILE A 552 9.56 -18.58 -6.70
C ILE A 552 9.16 -18.55 -5.22
N PRO A 553 8.12 -17.78 -4.83
CA PRO A 553 7.65 -17.69 -3.44
C PRO A 553 7.40 -19.04 -2.76
N GLN A 554 6.82 -20.02 -3.47
CA GLN A 554 6.57 -21.36 -2.96
C GLN A 554 7.87 -22.07 -2.53
N GLN A 555 8.93 -21.95 -3.34
CA GLN A 555 10.23 -22.52 -3.04
C GLN A 555 10.93 -21.79 -1.89
N ARG A 556 10.84 -20.45 -1.83
CA ARG A 556 11.37 -19.66 -0.69
C ARG A 556 10.81 -20.15 0.64
N LYS A 557 9.50 -20.38 0.71
CA LYS A 557 8.82 -20.92 1.91
C LYS A 557 9.42 -22.26 2.34
N LYS A 558 9.70 -23.16 1.38
CA LYS A 558 10.33 -24.48 1.63
C LYS A 558 11.77 -24.33 2.15
N VAL A 559 12.59 -23.51 1.50
CA VAL A 559 13.98 -23.24 1.91
C VAL A 559 14.02 -22.69 3.34
N ILE A 560 13.22 -21.66 3.64
CA ILE A 560 13.14 -21.09 4.99
C ILE A 560 12.72 -22.14 6.02
N GLY A 561 11.72 -22.97 5.70
CA GLY A 561 11.26 -24.05 6.58
C GLY A 561 12.33 -25.11 6.86
N LEU A 562 13.12 -25.47 5.85
CA LEU A 562 14.25 -26.40 5.98
C LEU A 562 15.37 -25.82 6.84
N LEU A 563 15.79 -24.59 6.54
CA LEU A 563 16.84 -23.89 7.29
C LEU A 563 16.47 -23.74 8.77
N LYS A 564 15.20 -23.40 9.05
CA LYS A 564 14.71 -23.30 10.42
C LYS A 564 14.87 -24.61 11.21
N LYS A 565 14.64 -25.77 10.57
CA LYS A 565 14.85 -27.08 11.20
C LYS A 565 16.33 -27.35 11.43
N LYS A 566 17.19 -27.11 10.43
CA LYS A 566 18.63 -27.36 10.52
C LYS A 566 19.33 -26.48 11.56
N LEU A 567 19.04 -25.19 11.58
CA LEU A 567 19.57 -24.25 12.58
C LEU A 567 19.13 -24.63 13.99
N LYS A 568 17.86 -25.04 14.18
CA LYS A 568 17.38 -25.52 15.49
C LYS A 568 18.08 -26.80 15.94
N SER A 569 18.44 -27.68 15.01
CA SER A 569 19.21 -28.90 15.27
C SER A 569 20.73 -28.65 15.33
N LYS A 570 21.19 -27.39 15.29
CA LYS A 570 22.61 -26.99 15.33
C LYS A 570 23.46 -27.65 14.23
N VAL A 571 22.85 -27.91 13.07
CA VAL A 571 23.57 -28.41 11.89
C VAL A 571 24.23 -27.22 11.19
N PRO A 572 25.57 -27.17 11.06
CA PRO A 572 26.27 -26.07 10.42
C PRO A 572 25.85 -25.91 8.95
N LEU A 573 25.60 -24.67 8.53
CA LEU A 573 25.23 -24.35 7.15
C LEU A 573 25.66 -22.94 6.77
N ILE A 574 25.78 -22.69 5.47
CA ILE A 574 26.00 -21.35 4.92
C ILE A 574 24.76 -20.92 4.15
N LEU A 575 24.20 -19.75 4.44
CA LEU A 575 23.15 -19.14 3.66
C LEU A 575 23.69 -17.93 2.89
N VAL A 576 23.60 -17.97 1.56
CA VAL A 576 23.78 -16.78 0.71
C VAL A 576 22.42 -16.19 0.39
N SER A 577 22.22 -14.92 0.72
CA SER A 577 20.95 -14.22 0.55
C SER A 577 21.11 -12.82 -0.01
N THR A 578 20.02 -12.27 -0.54
CA THR A 578 19.85 -10.82 -0.71
C THR A 578 19.14 -10.20 0.50
N GLN A 579 18.63 -8.97 0.39
CA GLN A 579 17.86 -8.27 1.43
C GLN A 579 16.58 -9.01 1.86
N THR A 580 16.18 -10.08 1.13
CA THR A 580 15.03 -10.93 1.43
C THR A 580 15.06 -11.51 2.86
N ILE A 581 16.24 -11.65 3.47
CA ILE A 581 16.43 -12.16 4.84
C ILE A 581 16.25 -11.07 5.93
N GLU A 582 16.38 -9.79 5.57
CA GLU A 582 16.43 -8.68 6.53
C GLU A 582 15.12 -8.58 7.33
N ALA A 583 13.99 -8.89 6.70
CA ALA A 583 12.65 -8.69 7.25
C ALA A 583 11.72 -9.91 7.06
N GLY A 584 10.95 -10.24 8.09
CA GLY A 584 9.91 -11.29 8.04
C GLY A 584 10.43 -12.74 7.99
N VAL A 585 11.72 -12.97 8.26
CA VAL A 585 12.31 -14.31 8.30
C VAL A 585 12.89 -14.62 9.68
N ASN A 586 12.39 -15.66 10.35
CA ASN A 586 12.85 -16.04 11.69
C ASN A 586 13.91 -17.14 11.62
N LEU A 587 15.14 -16.76 11.28
CA LEU A 587 16.35 -17.60 11.28
C LEU A 587 17.41 -16.99 12.20
N ASP A 588 18.24 -17.85 12.79
CA ASP A 588 19.28 -17.49 13.75
C ASP A 588 20.63 -18.12 13.35
N PHE A 589 21.63 -17.29 13.11
CA PHE A 589 22.95 -17.68 12.62
C PHE A 589 24.06 -17.38 13.64
N ASP A 590 25.21 -18.04 13.48
CA ASP A 590 26.31 -17.92 14.42
C ASP A 590 27.20 -16.70 14.16
N MET A 591 27.28 -16.27 12.90
CA MET A 591 28.04 -15.12 12.42
C MET A 591 27.51 -14.71 11.05
N GLY A 592 27.94 -13.55 10.53
CA GLY A 592 27.59 -13.18 9.17
C GLY A 592 28.51 -12.19 8.48
N PHE A 593 28.28 -12.04 7.18
CA PHE A 593 28.91 -11.09 6.28
C PHE A 593 27.83 -10.29 5.58
N ARG A 594 27.94 -8.97 5.63
CA ARG A 594 27.03 -8.05 4.94
C ARG A 594 27.82 -7.18 3.99
N ASP A 595 27.45 -7.23 2.72
CA ASP A 595 27.91 -6.25 1.74
C ASP A 595 27.45 -4.85 2.16
N PHE A 596 28.23 -3.82 1.87
CA PHE A 596 28.02 -2.46 2.35
C PHE A 596 26.63 -1.95 1.95
N ALA A 597 25.87 -1.47 2.93
CA ALA A 597 24.46 -1.11 2.81
C ALA A 597 24.11 0.01 3.81
N PRO A 598 22.92 0.62 3.75
CA PRO A 598 22.49 1.59 4.75
C PRO A 598 22.53 1.03 6.17
N ILE A 599 22.77 1.89 7.16
CA ILE A 599 22.95 1.49 8.56
C ILE A 599 21.78 0.65 9.09
N CYS A 600 20.53 0.97 8.72
CA CYS A 600 19.36 0.21 9.11
C CYS A 600 19.35 -1.22 8.57
N SER A 601 19.74 -1.44 7.31
CA SER A 601 19.85 -2.79 6.72
C SER A 601 20.96 -3.61 7.38
N ILE A 602 22.08 -2.96 7.77
CA ILE A 602 23.16 -3.60 8.51
C ILE A 602 22.65 -4.08 9.88
N ILE A 603 21.97 -3.22 10.63
CA ILE A 603 21.41 -3.56 11.95
C ILE A 603 20.32 -4.63 11.84
N GLN A 604 19.46 -4.59 10.81
CA GLN A 604 18.47 -5.64 10.56
C GLN A 604 19.13 -7.00 10.27
N THR A 605 20.23 -7.00 9.52
CA THR A 605 21.03 -8.21 9.29
C THR A 605 21.67 -8.72 10.59
N ALA A 606 22.21 -7.82 11.43
CA ALA A 606 22.74 -8.16 12.74
C ALA A 606 21.68 -8.84 13.63
N GLY A 607 20.42 -8.39 13.56
CA GLY A 607 19.29 -9.01 14.25
C GLY A 607 18.93 -10.46 13.83
N ARG A 608 19.67 -11.04 12.87
CA ARG A 608 19.59 -12.45 12.45
C ARG A 608 20.76 -13.30 12.96
N ILE A 609 21.69 -12.70 13.70
CA ILE A 609 22.87 -13.36 14.26
C ILE A 609 22.69 -13.42 15.78
N ASN A 610 22.92 -14.61 16.38
CA ASN A 610 22.70 -14.88 17.80
C ASN A 610 21.35 -14.33 18.31
N ARG A 611 20.31 -14.43 17.48
CA ARG A 611 19.00 -13.82 17.64
C ARG A 611 18.33 -14.26 18.93
N GLU A 612 18.47 -15.53 19.29
CA GLU A 612 17.90 -16.12 20.50
C GLU A 612 18.75 -15.89 21.77
N ASN A 613 19.90 -15.20 21.65
CA ASN A 613 20.81 -14.87 22.74
C ASN A 613 21.29 -16.09 23.55
N GLU A 614 21.59 -17.20 22.87
CA GLU A 614 22.06 -18.43 23.51
C GLU A 614 23.57 -18.40 23.85
N LYS A 615 24.31 -17.43 23.28
CA LYS A 615 25.76 -17.33 23.43
C LYS A 615 26.16 -16.19 24.34
N THR A 616 27.23 -16.41 25.09
CA THR A 616 27.80 -15.46 26.06
C THR A 616 28.68 -14.39 25.41
N GLU A 617 29.23 -14.66 24.21
CA GLU A 617 30.10 -13.73 23.49
C GLU A 617 29.37 -13.04 22.33
N TYR A 618 29.78 -11.80 22.05
CA TYR A 618 29.31 -11.03 20.90
C TYR A 618 29.65 -11.72 19.58
N CYS A 619 28.62 -12.10 18.84
CA CYS A 619 28.77 -12.74 17.54
C CYS A 619 29.02 -11.69 16.42
N PRO A 620 29.99 -11.91 15.53
CA PRO A 620 30.40 -10.90 14.57
C PRO A 620 29.50 -10.85 13.33
N LEU A 621 29.19 -9.63 12.90
CA LEU A 621 28.77 -9.28 11.55
C LEU A 621 29.88 -8.48 10.88
N TYR A 622 30.54 -9.08 9.91
CA TYR A 622 31.57 -8.41 9.11
C TYR A 622 30.91 -7.59 8.00
N ILE A 623 31.22 -6.29 7.96
CA ILE A 623 30.71 -5.38 6.92
C ILE A 623 31.80 -5.22 5.88
N VAL A 624 31.57 -5.75 4.68
CA VAL A 624 32.55 -5.74 3.58
C VAL A 624 32.06 -4.84 2.46
N GLN A 625 32.98 -4.26 1.69
CA GLN A 625 32.61 -3.54 0.47
C GLN A 625 33.00 -4.39 -0.75
N LEU A 626 32.02 -4.95 -1.45
CA LEU A 626 32.28 -5.65 -2.72
C LEU A 626 32.49 -4.63 -3.87
N GLU A 627 33.11 -5.07 -4.96
CA GLU A 627 33.31 -4.25 -6.18
C GLU A 627 32.02 -3.64 -6.74
N ASN A 628 32.14 -2.61 -7.57
CA ASN A 628 31.01 -1.78 -8.01
C ASN A 628 30.01 -2.51 -8.92
N ASP A 629 28.99 -3.14 -8.32
CA ASP A 629 27.75 -3.56 -9.00
C ASP A 629 26.47 -3.06 -8.29
N ASN A 630 26.62 -2.13 -7.33
CA ASN A 630 25.62 -1.82 -6.31
C ASN A 630 25.11 -0.37 -6.29
N ASP A 631 25.70 0.56 -7.03
CA ASP A 631 25.39 2.00 -6.94
C ASP A 631 23.91 2.32 -7.24
N TYR A 632 23.17 1.40 -7.87
CA TYR A 632 21.74 1.56 -8.15
C TYR A 632 20.79 1.04 -7.05
N VAL A 633 21.25 0.19 -6.11
CA VAL A 633 20.36 -0.51 -5.16
C VAL A 633 19.83 0.42 -4.06
N TYR A 634 20.64 1.39 -3.64
CA TYR A 634 20.33 2.32 -2.56
C TYR A 634 20.44 3.78 -3.01
N GLN A 635 20.08 4.10 -4.27
CA GLN A 635 20.14 5.47 -4.81
C GLN A 635 19.35 6.50 -4.01
N LEU A 636 18.35 6.02 -3.26
CA LEU A 636 17.46 6.86 -2.45
C LEU A 636 17.93 7.00 -0.99
N MET A 637 19.15 6.52 -0.65
CA MET A 637 19.73 6.53 0.70
C MET A 637 21.15 7.11 0.71
N ASN A 638 21.56 7.75 1.80
CA ASN A 638 22.87 8.38 1.96
C ASN A 638 23.95 7.42 2.46
N LEU A 639 24.49 6.63 1.53
CA LEU A 639 25.57 5.68 1.83
C LEU A 639 26.88 6.37 2.29
N LYS A 640 27.09 7.64 1.96
CA LYS A 640 28.31 8.36 2.38
C LYS A 640 28.35 8.53 3.90
N LEU A 641 27.22 8.92 4.50
CA LEU A 641 27.10 9.05 5.96
C LEU A 641 27.30 7.71 6.66
N THR A 642 26.68 6.64 6.16
CA THR A 642 26.85 5.29 6.72
C THR A 642 28.33 4.90 6.72
N LYS A 643 29.07 5.15 5.62
CA LYS A 643 30.50 4.86 5.53
C LYS A 643 31.32 5.70 6.51
N GLY A 644 30.98 6.98 6.66
CA GLY A 644 31.62 7.90 7.59
C GLY A 644 31.50 7.42 9.04
N ILE A 645 30.29 7.02 9.46
CA ILE A 645 30.01 6.52 10.80
C ILE A 645 30.74 5.21 11.08
N LEU A 646 30.63 4.22 10.18
CA LEU A 646 31.26 2.92 10.39
C LEU A 646 32.79 2.99 10.45
N LYS A 647 33.43 3.94 9.75
CA LYS A 647 34.88 4.10 9.78
C LYS A 647 35.43 4.68 11.09
N LYS A 648 34.57 5.29 11.93
CA LYS A 648 34.99 5.85 13.23
C LYS A 648 35.37 4.79 14.24
N TYR A 649 34.89 3.55 14.07
CA TYR A 649 34.99 2.49 15.06
C TYR A 649 35.58 1.21 14.44
N PRO A 650 36.58 0.58 15.07
CA PRO A 650 37.08 -0.73 14.62
C PRO A 650 36.08 -1.86 14.89
N GLU A 651 35.31 -1.72 15.98
CA GLU A 651 34.29 -2.67 16.42
C GLU A 651 33.16 -1.89 17.11
N ILE A 652 31.92 -2.32 16.88
CA ILE A 652 30.72 -1.70 17.42
C ILE A 652 29.84 -2.77 18.06
N HIS A 653 29.59 -2.67 19.36
CA HIS A 653 28.71 -3.58 20.09
C HIS A 653 27.23 -3.19 19.92
N GLU A 654 26.33 -4.16 20.12
CA GLU A 654 24.88 -4.01 19.90
C GLU A 654 24.22 -2.92 20.76
N ASP A 655 24.73 -2.69 21.97
CA ASP A 655 24.28 -1.63 22.88
C ASP A 655 24.42 -0.22 22.28
N LYS A 656 25.33 -0.02 21.32
CA LYS A 656 25.54 1.25 20.60
C LYS A 656 24.75 1.40 19.30
N TYR A 657 24.02 0.37 18.85
CA TYR A 657 23.33 0.42 17.56
C TYR A 657 22.28 1.52 17.52
N GLY A 658 21.56 1.75 18.62
CA GLY A 658 20.58 2.83 18.73
C GLY A 658 21.22 4.20 18.54
N GLU A 659 22.29 4.48 19.28
CA GLU A 659 23.05 5.74 19.20
C GLU A 659 23.58 6.01 17.79
N LEU A 660 24.08 4.98 17.10
CA LEU A 660 24.56 5.12 15.73
C LEU A 660 23.44 5.49 14.75
N THR A 661 22.23 4.97 14.94
CA THR A 661 21.10 5.36 14.11
C THR A 661 20.60 6.76 14.40
N GLU A 662 20.62 7.19 15.66
CA GLU A 662 20.32 8.57 16.03
C GLU A 662 21.34 9.54 15.40
N GLU A 663 22.64 9.24 15.54
CA GLU A 663 23.73 10.03 14.93
C GLU A 663 23.57 10.11 13.41
N TYR A 664 23.24 8.99 12.76
CA TYR A 664 23.00 8.95 11.32
C TYR A 664 21.88 9.92 10.89
N TYR A 665 20.71 9.85 11.52
CA TYR A 665 19.59 10.71 11.15
C TYR A 665 19.84 12.19 11.51
N ASP A 666 20.59 12.47 12.57
CA ASP A 666 21.00 13.84 12.91
C ASP A 666 21.95 14.45 11.89
N MET A 667 22.84 13.64 11.30
CA MET A 667 23.70 14.07 10.19
C MET A 667 22.89 14.25 8.91
N GLU A 668 22.01 13.31 8.60
CA GLU A 668 21.15 13.35 7.40
C GLU A 668 20.23 14.58 7.40
N LEU A 669 19.65 14.95 8.54
CA LEU A 669 18.87 16.19 8.69
C LEU A 669 19.64 17.47 8.38
N LYS A 670 20.97 17.45 8.50
CA LYS A 670 21.86 18.59 8.23
C LYS A 670 22.43 18.61 6.82
N GLU A 671 22.25 17.53 6.04
CA GLU A 671 22.69 17.50 4.65
C GLU A 671 21.74 18.32 3.76
N ASP A 672 22.32 19.30 3.06
CA ASP A 672 21.61 20.08 2.05
C ASP A 672 21.59 19.36 0.69
N GLY A 673 20.43 19.40 0.02
CA GLY A 673 20.29 19.00 -1.38
C GLY A 673 19.81 17.56 -1.65
N PHE A 674 19.79 16.67 -0.65
CA PHE A 674 19.32 15.28 -0.84
C PHE A 674 17.79 15.15 -1.02
N TYR A 675 17.03 16.20 -0.67
CA TYR A 675 15.56 16.16 -0.61
C TYR A 675 14.86 16.93 -1.74
N LYS A 676 15.55 17.17 -2.87
CA LYS A 676 15.01 17.98 -3.96
C LYS A 676 13.66 17.47 -4.47
N GLU A 677 13.50 16.16 -4.59
CA GLU A 677 12.28 15.54 -5.08
C GLU A 677 11.15 15.62 -4.06
N SER A 678 11.44 15.46 -2.77
CA SER A 678 10.45 15.73 -1.70
C SER A 678 9.92 17.17 -1.79
N LYS A 679 10.82 18.14 -1.94
CA LYS A 679 10.46 19.57 -2.10
C LYS A 679 9.69 19.82 -3.39
N THR A 680 10.13 19.23 -4.50
CA THR A 680 9.45 19.37 -5.81
C THR A 680 8.03 18.81 -5.76
N ILE A 681 7.84 17.60 -5.22
CA ILE A 681 6.50 17.00 -5.11
C ILE A 681 5.60 17.84 -4.18
N TRP A 682 6.16 18.43 -3.12
CA TRP A 682 5.39 19.31 -2.25
C TRP A 682 5.05 20.65 -2.92
N ASP A 683 6.06 21.40 -3.37
CA ASP A 683 5.93 22.77 -3.87
C ASP A 683 5.24 22.83 -5.23
N GLU A 684 5.61 21.95 -6.16
CA GLU A 684 5.07 21.92 -7.52
C GLU A 684 3.88 20.97 -7.65
N GLY A 685 3.88 19.85 -6.90
CA GLY A 685 2.79 18.89 -6.90
C GLY A 685 1.62 19.30 -6.01
N ILE A 686 1.82 19.22 -4.69
CA ILE A 686 0.76 19.42 -3.68
C ILE A 686 0.26 20.86 -3.66
N LEU A 687 1.14 21.87 -3.55
CA LEU A 687 0.72 23.27 -3.41
C LEU A 687 0.07 23.84 -4.67
N ARG A 688 0.36 23.26 -5.86
CA ARG A 688 -0.19 23.70 -7.15
C ARG A 688 -1.18 22.73 -7.79
N LEU A 689 -1.53 21.65 -7.10
CA LEU A 689 -2.43 20.59 -7.59
C LEU A 689 -1.95 19.93 -8.90
N ASN A 690 -0.63 19.85 -9.12
CA ASN A 690 -0.06 19.21 -10.30
C ASN A 690 0.06 17.69 -10.08
N PHE A 691 -0.97 16.96 -10.51
CA PHE A 691 -1.03 15.51 -10.37
C PHE A 691 0.04 14.75 -11.17
N ASP A 692 0.57 15.32 -12.25
CA ASP A 692 1.65 14.68 -13.02
C ASP A 692 2.95 14.65 -12.20
N VAL A 693 3.26 15.75 -11.48
CA VAL A 693 4.41 15.82 -10.55
C VAL A 693 4.16 14.94 -9.31
N ILE A 694 2.93 14.90 -8.80
CA ILE A 694 2.58 14.05 -7.65
C ILE A 694 2.82 12.56 -7.97
N GLU A 695 2.51 12.13 -9.20
CA GLU A 695 2.70 10.74 -9.64
C GLU A 695 4.18 10.36 -9.89
N GLU A 696 5.12 11.31 -9.79
CA GLU A 696 6.56 11.02 -9.74
C GLU A 696 6.97 10.35 -8.42
N PHE A 697 6.14 10.41 -7.37
CA PHE A 697 6.37 9.66 -6.14
C PHE A 697 6.38 8.14 -6.40
N ARG A 698 7.54 7.52 -6.25
CA ARG A 698 7.71 6.07 -6.44
C ARG A 698 8.58 5.48 -5.35
N LEU A 699 8.00 4.63 -4.49
CA LEU A 699 8.77 3.84 -3.51
C LEU A 699 9.57 2.70 -4.15
N ILE A 700 9.17 2.27 -5.35
CA ILE A 700 9.89 1.27 -6.14
C ILE A 700 10.17 1.90 -7.50
N ASP A 701 11.45 2.16 -7.77
CA ASP A 701 11.89 2.69 -9.06
C ASP A 701 11.71 1.64 -10.18
N LYS A 702 11.26 2.11 -11.35
CA LYS A 702 11.17 1.33 -12.60
C LYS A 702 10.35 0.04 -12.50
N LEU A 703 9.19 0.08 -11.83
CA LEU A 703 8.20 -1.02 -11.87
C LEU A 703 7.82 -1.42 -13.31
N GLU A 704 7.80 -0.46 -14.23
CA GLU A 704 7.51 -0.67 -15.66
C GLU A 704 8.55 -1.56 -16.36
N ASP A 705 9.77 -1.64 -15.81
CA ASP A 705 10.83 -2.51 -16.32
C ASP A 705 10.77 -3.93 -15.75
N VAL A 706 9.73 -4.29 -14.99
CA VAL A 706 9.59 -5.61 -14.35
C VAL A 706 8.44 -6.36 -15.01
N VAL A 707 8.70 -7.61 -15.39
CA VAL A 707 7.68 -8.51 -15.92
C VAL A 707 7.50 -9.72 -15.01
N ASP A 708 6.28 -10.23 -15.01
CA ASP A 708 5.89 -11.42 -14.27
C ASP A 708 6.17 -12.67 -15.13
N VAL A 709 7.02 -13.55 -14.62
CA VAL A 709 7.35 -14.84 -15.25
C VAL A 709 6.76 -15.95 -14.38
N PHE A 710 5.80 -16.68 -14.93
CA PHE A 710 5.21 -17.86 -14.31
C PHE A 710 6.09 -19.10 -14.57
N VAL A 711 6.53 -19.75 -13.49
CA VAL A 711 7.37 -20.95 -13.54
C VAL A 711 6.53 -22.19 -13.23
N GLU A 712 6.35 -23.08 -14.21
CA GLU A 712 5.56 -24.30 -14.07
C GLU A 712 6.31 -25.42 -13.34
N ASN A 713 6.80 -25.10 -12.14
CA ASN A 713 7.82 -25.87 -11.42
C ASN A 713 7.35 -27.25 -10.89
N ASP A 714 6.04 -27.46 -10.73
CA ASP A 714 5.49 -28.72 -10.23
C ASP A 714 4.09 -29.00 -10.80
N ALA A 715 3.57 -30.20 -10.56
CA ALA A 715 2.25 -30.61 -11.04
C ALA A 715 1.10 -29.73 -10.52
N LYS A 716 1.27 -29.06 -9.37
CA LYS A 716 0.28 -28.12 -8.86
C LYS A 716 0.30 -26.82 -9.69
N ALA A 717 1.49 -26.34 -10.06
CA ALA A 717 1.64 -25.21 -10.97
C ALA A 717 0.95 -25.49 -12.32
N SER A 718 1.16 -26.68 -12.92
CA SER A 718 0.48 -27.09 -14.16
C SER A 718 -1.03 -26.97 -14.07
N LYS A 719 -1.62 -27.57 -13.02
CA LYS A 719 -3.07 -27.52 -12.78
C LYS A 719 -3.63 -26.10 -12.65
N ILE A 720 -2.85 -25.19 -12.05
CA ILE A 720 -3.23 -23.77 -11.92
C ILE A 720 -3.14 -23.06 -13.27
N ALA A 721 -2.12 -23.35 -14.07
CA ALA A 721 -1.97 -22.81 -15.42
C ALA A 721 -3.10 -23.29 -16.35
N ASP A 722 -3.46 -24.57 -16.28
CA ASP A 722 -4.58 -25.13 -17.04
C ASP A 722 -5.91 -24.46 -16.68
N ALA A 723 -6.15 -24.24 -15.38
CA ALA A 723 -7.33 -23.51 -14.91
C ALA A 723 -7.34 -22.06 -15.41
N TYR A 724 -6.19 -21.39 -15.40
CA TYR A 724 -6.05 -20.01 -15.88
C TYR A 724 -6.32 -19.91 -17.39
N GLU A 725 -5.74 -20.81 -18.17
CA GLU A 725 -5.97 -20.92 -19.61
C GLU A 725 -7.45 -21.17 -19.93
N ALA A 726 -8.06 -22.15 -19.27
CA ALA A 726 -9.46 -22.50 -19.46
C ALA A 726 -10.39 -21.32 -19.18
N VAL A 727 -10.10 -20.53 -18.14
CA VAL A 727 -10.87 -19.34 -17.82
C VAL A 727 -10.57 -18.18 -18.77
N LEU A 728 -9.37 -18.01 -19.29
CA LEU A 728 -9.12 -16.97 -20.31
C LEU A 728 -9.90 -17.27 -21.59
N LYS A 729 -9.87 -18.53 -22.05
CA LYS A 729 -10.49 -18.99 -23.29
C LYS A 729 -12.00 -19.24 -23.18
N SER A 730 -12.55 -19.31 -21.97
CA SER A 730 -13.99 -19.56 -21.81
C SER A 730 -14.84 -18.42 -22.39
N GLY A 731 -15.93 -18.78 -23.06
CA GLY A 731 -17.08 -17.89 -23.23
C GLY A 731 -17.88 -17.83 -21.93
N ASP A 732 -19.17 -18.14 -22.00
CA ASP A 732 -20.06 -18.13 -20.83
C ASP A 732 -19.96 -19.39 -19.96
N LYS A 733 -19.13 -20.38 -20.34
CA LYS A 733 -18.94 -21.64 -19.61
C LYS A 733 -17.48 -22.02 -19.50
N ILE A 734 -17.07 -22.51 -18.34
CA ILE A 734 -15.71 -22.99 -18.08
C ILE A 734 -15.69 -24.51 -18.10
N ASP A 735 -15.04 -25.07 -19.13
CA ASP A 735 -14.85 -26.51 -19.28
C ASP A 735 -13.57 -27.00 -18.59
N TYR A 736 -13.50 -26.77 -17.26
CA TYR A 736 -12.39 -27.22 -16.42
C TYR A 736 -12.86 -27.44 -14.98
N ASP A 737 -12.33 -28.47 -14.31
CA ASP A 737 -12.66 -28.72 -12.91
C ASP A 737 -11.82 -27.84 -11.97
N LEU A 738 -12.41 -26.70 -11.58
CA LEU A 738 -11.77 -25.73 -10.68
C LEU A 738 -11.50 -26.29 -9.27
N ARG A 739 -12.12 -27.40 -8.86
CA ARG A 739 -11.85 -28.06 -7.56
C ARG A 739 -10.40 -28.55 -7.46
N ILE A 740 -9.79 -28.90 -8.60
CA ILE A 740 -8.42 -29.39 -8.71
C ILE A 740 -7.39 -28.37 -8.18
N ILE A 741 -7.72 -27.08 -8.23
CA ILE A 741 -6.87 -25.98 -7.75
C ILE A 741 -7.34 -25.43 -6.40
N ASP A 742 -8.07 -26.22 -5.63
CA ASP A 742 -8.59 -25.87 -4.31
C ASP A 742 -9.61 -24.70 -4.36
N ILE A 743 -10.42 -24.55 -5.42
CA ILE A 743 -11.57 -23.61 -5.42
C ILE A 743 -12.79 -24.30 -4.77
N ASP A 744 -13.60 -23.52 -4.03
CA ASP A 744 -14.79 -24.01 -3.35
C ASP A 744 -15.75 -24.76 -4.29
N GLU A 745 -16.32 -25.85 -3.82
CA GLU A 745 -17.16 -26.74 -4.62
C GLU A 745 -18.41 -26.04 -5.16
N ASN A 746 -19.05 -25.18 -4.36
CA ASN A 746 -20.24 -24.46 -4.80
C ASN A 746 -19.91 -23.46 -5.91
N LEU A 747 -18.76 -22.78 -5.81
CA LEU A 747 -18.27 -21.88 -6.85
C LEU A 747 -17.91 -22.65 -8.13
N ALA A 748 -17.21 -23.78 -8.00
CA ALA A 748 -16.82 -24.61 -9.14
C ALA A 748 -18.03 -25.16 -9.92
N ILE A 749 -19.08 -25.60 -9.22
CA ILE A 749 -20.33 -26.08 -9.85
C ILE A 749 -21.08 -24.93 -10.54
N ARG A 750 -21.16 -23.76 -9.90
CA ARG A 750 -21.82 -22.56 -10.47
C ARG A 750 -21.17 -22.15 -11.79
N TYR A 751 -19.85 -22.03 -11.82
CA TYR A 751 -19.10 -21.53 -12.97
C TYR A 751 -19.03 -22.50 -14.16
N ARG A 752 -19.35 -23.78 -13.95
CA ARG A 752 -19.56 -24.75 -15.05
C ARG A 752 -20.84 -24.50 -15.85
N LYS A 753 -21.87 -23.91 -15.23
CA LYS A 753 -23.18 -23.71 -15.89
C LYS A 753 -23.23 -22.43 -16.70
N HIS A 754 -22.88 -21.32 -16.06
CA HIS A 754 -22.86 -19.98 -16.66
C HIS A 754 -21.96 -19.07 -15.80
N ILE A 755 -21.15 -18.21 -16.43
CA ILE A 755 -20.33 -17.21 -15.74
C ILE A 755 -20.49 -15.85 -16.41
N SER A 756 -20.83 -14.82 -15.63
CA SER A 756 -20.86 -13.44 -16.12
C SER A 756 -19.46 -12.86 -16.30
N PHE A 757 -19.35 -11.76 -17.06
CA PHE A 757 -18.08 -11.04 -17.25
C PHE A 757 -17.39 -10.65 -15.93
N TYR A 758 -18.15 -10.17 -14.95
CA TYR A 758 -17.63 -9.77 -13.65
C TYR A 758 -17.13 -10.99 -12.86
N GLU A 759 -17.94 -12.06 -12.78
CA GLU A 759 -17.55 -13.31 -12.13
C GLU A 759 -16.32 -13.95 -12.78
N LYS A 760 -16.20 -13.86 -14.11
CA LYS A 760 -15.02 -14.32 -14.87
C LYS A 760 -13.78 -13.53 -14.46
N LYS A 761 -13.87 -12.20 -14.45
CA LYS A 761 -12.78 -11.30 -14.00
C LYS A 761 -12.39 -11.59 -12.56
N ALA A 762 -13.38 -11.93 -11.73
CA ALA A 762 -13.18 -12.24 -10.34
C ALA A 762 -12.49 -13.58 -10.12
N LEU A 763 -12.93 -14.60 -10.86
CA LEU A 763 -12.29 -15.91 -10.89
C LEU A 763 -10.84 -15.82 -11.40
N LEU A 764 -10.58 -15.03 -12.44
CA LEU A 764 -9.21 -14.76 -12.92
C LEU A 764 -8.34 -14.14 -11.83
N LYS A 765 -8.86 -13.19 -11.05
CA LYS A 765 -8.13 -12.66 -9.89
C LYS A 765 -7.85 -13.74 -8.84
N LEU A 766 -8.79 -14.63 -8.58
CA LEU A 766 -8.65 -15.77 -7.67
C LEU A 766 -7.54 -16.74 -8.13
N ILE A 767 -7.50 -17.03 -9.42
CA ILE A 767 -6.49 -17.90 -10.03
C ILE A 767 -5.12 -17.22 -10.09
N ASN A 768 -5.04 -15.94 -10.49
CA ASN A 768 -3.84 -15.11 -10.37
C ASN A 768 -3.33 -15.09 -8.92
N GLY A 769 -4.27 -15.12 -7.97
CA GLY A 769 -4.09 -15.43 -6.57
C GLY A 769 -3.08 -16.56 -6.32
N LYS A 770 -3.39 -17.72 -6.89
CA LYS A 770 -2.63 -18.97 -6.76
C LYS A 770 -1.40 -19.01 -7.66
N LEU A 771 -1.48 -18.45 -8.88
CA LEU A 771 -0.33 -18.35 -9.81
C LEU A 771 0.82 -17.58 -9.17
N SER A 772 0.53 -16.54 -8.38
CA SER A 772 1.54 -15.70 -7.76
C SER A 772 2.55 -16.43 -6.87
N ASP A 773 2.21 -17.59 -6.30
CA ASP A 773 3.14 -18.43 -5.52
C ASP A 773 4.26 -19.03 -6.40
N TYR A 774 4.06 -19.01 -7.72
CA TYR A 774 4.93 -19.54 -8.78
C TYR A 774 5.40 -18.45 -9.76
N ILE A 775 5.06 -17.18 -9.51
CA ILE A 775 5.52 -16.05 -10.32
C ILE A 775 6.76 -15.43 -9.66
N ILE A 776 7.77 -15.19 -10.49
CA ILE A 776 8.91 -14.33 -10.18
C ILE A 776 8.81 -13.03 -10.97
N GLN A 777 9.36 -11.98 -10.39
CA GLN A 777 9.44 -10.66 -11.00
C GLN A 777 10.85 -10.41 -11.49
N VAL A 778 11.01 -10.30 -12.81
CA VAL A 778 12.32 -10.17 -13.45
C VAL A 778 12.36 -8.88 -14.24
N ARG A 779 13.49 -8.16 -14.15
CA ARG A 779 13.68 -6.95 -14.95
C ARG A 779 13.82 -7.30 -16.44
N LEU A 780 13.21 -6.52 -17.32
CA LEU A 780 13.30 -6.62 -18.78
C LEU A 780 14.75 -6.73 -19.25
N THR A 781 15.65 -5.94 -18.66
CA THR A 781 17.09 -5.98 -18.97
C THR A 781 17.75 -7.34 -18.70
N ARG A 782 17.24 -8.14 -17.75
CA ARG A 782 17.76 -9.48 -17.43
C ARG A 782 17.13 -10.59 -18.27
N ILE A 783 16.02 -10.31 -18.95
CA ILE A 783 15.33 -11.25 -19.82
C ILE A 783 15.87 -11.18 -21.25
N LYS A 784 16.49 -10.05 -21.65
CA LYS A 784 17.01 -9.85 -23.01
C LYS A 784 17.86 -11.02 -23.52
N ASP A 785 18.71 -11.60 -22.67
CA ASP A 785 19.65 -12.66 -23.07
C ASP A 785 19.05 -14.08 -22.94
N ASN A 786 17.93 -14.26 -22.23
CA ASN A 786 17.28 -15.57 -22.03
C ASN A 786 15.76 -15.44 -21.87
N ARG A 787 15.09 -14.91 -22.90
CA ARG A 787 13.68 -14.52 -22.80
C ARG A 787 12.76 -15.75 -22.71
N PRO A 788 11.96 -15.90 -21.64
CA PRO A 788 10.95 -16.94 -21.59
C PRO A 788 9.87 -16.69 -22.65
N ILE A 789 9.15 -17.73 -23.02
CA ILE A 789 8.05 -17.62 -23.99
C ILE A 789 6.84 -16.90 -23.38
N GLU A 790 6.02 -16.27 -24.22
CA GLU A 790 4.80 -15.63 -23.77
C GLU A 790 3.75 -16.68 -23.40
N PHE A 791 2.94 -16.43 -22.36
CA PHE A 791 1.90 -17.36 -21.94
C PHE A 791 0.87 -17.64 -23.06
N LYS A 792 0.75 -16.74 -24.05
CA LYS A 792 -0.06 -16.94 -25.26
C LYS A 792 0.28 -18.22 -26.02
N THR A 793 1.53 -18.69 -25.95
CA THR A 793 1.94 -19.97 -26.55
C THR A 793 1.27 -21.18 -25.88
N ARG A 794 0.79 -21.03 -24.64
CA ARG A 794 -0.02 -22.04 -23.95
C ARG A 794 -1.47 -21.98 -24.46
N GLY A 795 -1.74 -22.80 -25.48
CA GLY A 795 -3.09 -22.99 -26.02
C GLY A 795 -3.76 -21.74 -26.60
N GLY A 796 -3.02 -20.66 -26.88
CA GLY A 796 -3.55 -19.43 -27.47
C GLY A 796 -4.18 -18.44 -26.46
N ALA A 797 -4.01 -18.64 -25.15
CA ALA A 797 -4.64 -17.79 -24.14
C ALA A 797 -3.89 -16.45 -23.96
N GLU A 798 -4.54 -15.33 -24.30
CA GLU A 798 -3.92 -14.00 -24.17
C GLU A 798 -3.72 -13.60 -22.71
N SER A 799 -2.46 -13.41 -22.32
CA SER A 799 -2.05 -12.95 -20.99
C SER A 799 -0.74 -12.17 -21.08
N ASN A 800 -0.57 -11.20 -20.18
CA ASN A 800 0.67 -10.40 -20.07
C ASN A 800 1.80 -11.14 -19.34
N LEU A 801 1.60 -12.42 -19.00
CA LEU A 801 2.58 -13.25 -18.31
C LEU A 801 3.57 -13.84 -19.31
N PHE A 802 4.83 -13.89 -18.90
CA PHE A 802 5.79 -14.83 -19.45
C PHE A 802 5.62 -16.20 -18.78
N TRP A 803 5.99 -17.26 -19.48
CA TRP A 803 5.83 -18.64 -19.04
C TRP A 803 7.12 -19.42 -19.25
N ILE A 804 7.52 -20.18 -18.24
CA ILE A 804 8.56 -21.22 -18.34
C ILE A 804 7.86 -22.58 -18.29
N PRO A 805 7.76 -23.29 -19.43
CA PRO A 805 7.19 -24.62 -19.52
C PRO A 805 7.93 -25.64 -18.68
N ARG A 806 7.21 -26.68 -18.22
CA ARG A 806 7.77 -27.71 -17.35
C ARG A 806 8.93 -28.49 -18.00
N ASP A 807 8.86 -28.72 -19.30
CA ASP A 807 9.88 -29.38 -20.14
C ASP A 807 11.09 -28.50 -20.43
N GLN A 808 10.97 -27.17 -20.26
CA GLN A 808 12.04 -26.20 -20.50
C GLN A 808 12.58 -25.55 -19.21
N ILE A 809 12.14 -26.02 -18.03
CA ILE A 809 12.56 -25.46 -16.73
C ILE A 809 14.07 -25.31 -16.66
N ASP A 810 14.82 -26.35 -16.99
CA ASP A 810 16.27 -26.37 -16.80
C ASP A 810 17.01 -25.35 -17.70
N GLN A 811 16.38 -24.83 -18.77
CA GLN A 811 16.93 -23.79 -19.64
C GLN A 811 16.80 -22.39 -19.03
N TYR A 812 15.71 -22.14 -18.29
CA TYR A 812 15.35 -20.80 -17.79
C TYR A 812 15.43 -20.66 -16.28
N TYR A 813 15.46 -21.76 -15.53
CA TYR A 813 15.32 -21.77 -14.09
C TYR A 813 16.22 -22.83 -13.46
N ASP A 814 17.10 -22.38 -12.58
CA ASP A 814 17.94 -23.22 -11.75
C ASP A 814 17.19 -23.58 -10.45
N LYS A 815 17.24 -24.86 -10.06
CA LYS A 815 16.51 -25.35 -8.89
C LYS A 815 17.03 -24.77 -7.58
N ASP A 816 18.26 -24.28 -7.51
CA ASP A 816 18.82 -23.69 -6.28
C ASP A 816 18.72 -22.16 -6.30
N THR A 817 19.06 -21.55 -7.43
CA THR A 817 19.28 -20.09 -7.57
C THR A 817 18.18 -19.34 -8.33
N GLY A 818 17.25 -20.07 -8.95
CA GLY A 818 16.08 -19.52 -9.62
C GLY A 818 16.35 -19.10 -11.05
N TYR A 819 15.71 -18.02 -11.50
CA TYR A 819 15.78 -17.63 -12.92
C TYR A 819 17.19 -17.37 -13.45
N LYS A 820 17.49 -18.00 -14.59
CA LYS A 820 18.75 -17.89 -15.34
C LYS A 820 18.65 -16.72 -16.32
N SER A 821 19.39 -15.65 -16.06
CA SER A 821 19.43 -14.49 -16.96
C SER A 821 20.30 -14.71 -18.19
N LYS A 822 21.10 -15.77 -18.23
CA LYS A 822 21.91 -16.17 -19.39
C LYS A 822 21.84 -17.68 -19.52
N ASN A 823 21.69 -18.16 -20.74
CA ASN A 823 21.78 -19.58 -21.06
C ASN A 823 22.89 -19.76 -22.10
N ASN A 824 23.88 -20.60 -21.80
CA ASN A 824 24.95 -20.92 -22.77
C ASN A 824 24.45 -21.87 -23.88
N ASP A 825 23.25 -22.45 -23.72
CA ASP A 825 22.61 -23.37 -24.67
C ASP A 825 21.43 -22.71 -25.42
N ALA A 826 21.24 -21.39 -25.29
CA ALA A 826 20.16 -20.68 -25.99
C ALA A 826 20.47 -20.58 -27.49
N TYR A 827 19.89 -21.50 -28.26
CA TYR A 827 19.75 -21.35 -29.70
C TYR A 827 19.06 -20.02 -30.01
N ILE A 828 19.76 -19.21 -30.81
CA ILE A 828 19.20 -18.07 -31.52
C ILE A 828 18.06 -18.61 -32.38
N PHE A 829 16.82 -18.24 -32.05
CA PHE A 829 15.67 -18.34 -32.94
C PHE A 829 15.05 -16.96 -33.12
#